data_AF-A0ABD1F479-F1
#
_entry.id   AF-A0ABD1F479-F1
#
_cell.length_a   1.000
_cell.length_b   1.000
_cell.length_c   1.000
_cell.angle_alpha   90.00
_cell.angle_beta   90.00
_cell.angle_gamma   90.00
#
_symmetry.space_group_name_H-M   'P 1'
#
loop_
_entity.id
_entity.type
_entity.pdbx_description
1 polymer ?
#
loop_
_entity_poly.entity_id
_entity_poly.type
_entity_poly.pdbx_seq_one_letter_code
_entity_poly.pdbx_strand_id
1 'polypeptide(L)'
;MVPYFNFTSKQELFRLHTWLVSKRFYEIRPSMRKRIFAPNLHKIPNPPKPTSISMELPNKPSIVDQRKNKMGIQMLSRPIYNQVFLEQHKECFDETKLDLSKRDLLKHNMKCDETESLPEVDFKIPPLKGKNIEEHFYNIGNEQIKVYKDLMTELLKGIPKPPSHWLLEEGWTRYEEGKKPEKVDFPIEKAIVFDVEVCMRIGKTATLATAVSNKAWYSWISPMLINGTSAPNTNNQYHVESLVPLESTSNETGLNLSQHHLNPKIVVGHNVSFDRARIKEQYWLNKSGTRFVDTMSLHICVSGLTSYQRTVMKSEKFDEDDDIWKESSSLNNLVDVYKLYCDKKISKDTRNIFIQGTLADIKEDFQNVMNYCCGDVKATYEIFQVLYPIFLERFPHPVTLAGMLELGMSYLPINQNWNRYISDAEQAFEDLEKESQVLLSQRANLACQMAHDNAYKRDIWFWDEDWDTKYLKMKKPSKKSGKQESVTNLEINEVEEEEEEGNRLEEKFKELWTTKDLLPKVRTILPGYPNWYRKLCTKPSSSPDWVPGPHLLSTSMKITPKLLSLTWEGYPLHYIQGQGWGFLIPFSDDLETEKKLPLRELLKKCPLLSKKPISVNGKETMANIVKTVDEHLSKKEYYSRLKQDKTGGLYKGAGVWCNIEVEDCCWFFKLPHKHGTANNVGNPLAKDFLIKFSENVLSGDSESAEKVLTIARNLSYWRNNRARIFEQMIVWFENEFLPKSWRNAGVTFGAIIPQVVVCGTLTRRAMEPTWMTASNAHSERVGSELKAMVQAPMGYNIVGADVDSQELWIASILGDAYHAKMHGCTPLGWMTLSGTKSDKTDMHSVTAHAVGISRDHAKVINYARIYGAGQQFAERLLSQFNPSMSESEARSKAQKMFALTKGKKLYRLKSEFISDLPDQPYGKWQAFQIAKQYGKTLGKMFHESKWIGGTESAMFNRLEEIASDSKPQTPFLGGRLTRALESDSDRFMTTRVNWVVQSGAVDFLHLMLTCMKWIMGDKVRFCISFHDEVRYLVPEQYKYQAALALHVSNLLTRSYCSHKLGLYDLPQAVAFFSSVEVDTVLRKECDQECGTPSNLHGLEKGYGIGKGEALNIYQAVEKAGGRFDGWYNDDAGKKQTAKRLKRSS
;
A
#
# COMPACT_ATOMS: atom_id res chain seq x y z
N MET A 1 -0.57 -50.48 -5.10
CA MET A 1 -1.13 -51.85 -5.19
C MET A 1 -2.60 -51.79 -4.79
N VAL A 2 -3.49 -51.82 -5.78
CA VAL A 2 -4.71 -52.67 -5.95
C VAL A 2 -5.62 -52.88 -4.70
N PRO A 3 -6.98 -52.91 -4.78
CA PRO A 3 -7.98 -52.08 -5.50
C PRO A 3 -9.49 -52.13 -4.98
N TYR A 4 -10.44 -51.51 -5.73
CA TYR A 4 -11.84 -51.92 -6.07
C TYR A 4 -12.97 -52.03 -4.98
N PHE A 5 -14.31 -51.95 -5.18
CA PHE A 5 -15.36 -51.93 -6.26
C PHE A 5 -16.59 -51.17 -5.64
N ASN A 6 -17.31 -50.20 -6.26
CA ASN A 6 -18.40 -50.22 -7.27
C ASN A 6 -19.82 -50.70 -6.85
N PHE A 7 -20.81 -49.78 -6.99
CA PHE A 7 -22.25 -49.84 -7.36
C PHE A 7 -23.29 -50.81 -6.74
N THR A 8 -24.49 -50.27 -6.38
CA THR A 8 -25.88 -50.67 -6.83
C THR A 8 -26.97 -49.84 -6.07
N SER A 9 -27.81 -49.00 -6.72
CA SER A 9 -29.20 -49.19 -7.25
C SER A 9 -30.31 -49.29 -6.17
N LYS A 10 -31.28 -48.37 -5.99
CA LYS A 10 -32.52 -47.97 -6.74
C LYS A 10 -33.83 -48.47 -6.05
N GLN A 11 -34.83 -47.56 -5.95
CA GLN A 11 -36.31 -47.77 -5.90
C GLN A 11 -36.90 -48.38 -4.59
N GLU A 12 -38.04 -48.00 -3.98
CA GLU A 12 -39.42 -47.56 -4.37
C GLU A 12 -40.11 -46.93 -3.11
N LEU A 13 -40.77 -45.75 -3.12
CA LEU A 13 -42.21 -45.43 -3.29
C LEU A 13 -43.28 -46.39 -2.69
N PHE A 14 -44.09 -45.91 -1.71
CA PHE A 14 -45.58 -46.03 -1.50
C PHE A 14 -45.93 -45.67 -0.02
N ARG A 15 -46.60 -44.57 0.35
CA ARG A 15 -48.04 -44.16 0.36
C ARG A 15 -48.98 -44.86 1.38
N LEU A 16 -49.71 -44.00 2.16
CA LEU A 16 -51.04 -44.17 2.80
C LEU A 16 -51.13 -45.12 4.02
N HIS A 17 -51.95 -44.97 5.08
CA HIS A 17 -52.73 -43.90 5.72
C HIS A 17 -53.34 -44.50 7.03
N THR A 18 -53.42 -43.71 8.12
CA THR A 18 -54.42 -43.74 9.24
C THR A 18 -54.72 -44.99 10.10
N TRP A 19 -54.60 -44.83 11.44
CA TRP A 19 -55.71 -44.96 12.44
C TRP A 19 -55.28 -44.51 13.88
N LEU A 20 -55.90 -43.43 14.42
CA LEU A 20 -56.71 -43.31 15.68
C LEU A 20 -55.96 -43.37 17.03
N VAL A 21 -56.18 -42.49 18.03
CA VAL A 21 -57.41 -42.27 18.81
C VAL A 21 -57.50 -40.85 19.44
N SER A 22 -58.75 -40.39 19.61
CA SER A 22 -59.28 -39.11 20.13
C SER A 22 -59.31 -38.91 21.66
N LYS A 23 -59.36 -37.64 22.11
CA LYS A 23 -60.49 -37.09 22.93
C LYS A 23 -60.49 -35.55 22.96
N ARG A 24 -61.65 -34.97 22.61
CA ARG A 24 -62.07 -33.56 22.80
C ARG A 24 -63.02 -33.48 23.99
N PHE A 25 -63.19 -32.30 24.59
CA PHE A 25 -64.51 -31.70 24.86
C PHE A 25 -64.41 -30.16 24.96
N TYR A 26 -65.44 -29.49 24.45
CA TYR A 26 -65.75 -28.05 24.47
C TYR A 26 -67.10 -27.88 25.19
N GLU A 27 -67.37 -26.66 25.69
CA GLU A 27 -68.61 -25.83 25.58
C GLU A 27 -68.57 -24.75 26.69
N ILE A 28 -69.12 -23.53 26.61
CA ILE A 28 -70.47 -23.04 26.23
C ILE A 28 -70.40 -21.51 25.88
N ARG A 29 -71.29 -21.00 25.00
CA ARG A 29 -71.73 -19.57 24.78
C ARG A 29 -73.27 -19.49 25.09
N PRO A 30 -74.06 -18.36 25.18
CA PRO A 30 -73.91 -17.00 24.60
C PRO A 30 -74.56 -15.79 25.37
N SER A 31 -74.45 -14.54 24.85
CA SER A 31 -75.61 -13.63 24.53
C SER A 31 -75.24 -12.13 24.40
N MET A 32 -75.83 -11.47 23.39
CA MET A 32 -75.77 -10.03 23.09
C MET A 32 -76.81 -9.22 23.86
N ARG A 33 -76.53 -7.93 24.16
CA ARG A 33 -77.53 -6.84 24.11
C ARG A 33 -76.92 -5.53 23.59
N LYS A 34 -77.44 -5.08 22.45
CA LYS A 34 -77.39 -3.71 21.94
C LYS A 34 -78.41 -2.86 22.72
N ARG A 35 -78.06 -1.63 23.11
CA ARG A 35 -79.02 -0.55 23.35
C ARG A 35 -78.65 0.62 22.45
N ILE A 36 -79.62 1.02 21.63
CA ILE A 36 -79.62 2.25 20.84
C ILE A 36 -80.30 3.31 21.70
N PHE A 37 -79.72 4.52 21.79
CA PHE A 37 -80.45 5.73 22.12
C PHE A 37 -80.04 6.85 21.15
N ALA A 38 -81.03 7.68 20.81
CA ALA A 38 -81.11 8.59 19.68
C ALA A 38 -80.36 9.94 19.93
N PRO A 39 -80.30 10.85 18.93
CA PRO A 39 -79.50 12.07 19.01
C PRO A 39 -80.26 13.23 19.68
N ASN A 40 -79.49 14.19 20.21
CA ASN A 40 -79.56 15.64 19.93
C ASN A 40 -79.58 16.60 21.14
N LEU A 41 -78.88 17.72 20.92
CA LEU A 41 -79.09 19.12 21.37
C LEU A 41 -78.61 19.64 22.75
N HIS A 42 -77.90 20.78 22.63
CA HIS A 42 -77.52 21.83 23.59
C HIS A 42 -76.13 21.70 24.28
N LYS A 43 -75.05 22.29 23.73
CA LYS A 43 -74.56 23.70 23.77
C LYS A 43 -74.02 24.19 25.13
N ILE A 44 -72.75 24.64 25.06
CA ILE A 44 -72.03 25.74 25.77
C ILE A 44 -70.88 25.30 26.71
N PRO A 45 -69.72 26.00 26.66
CA PRO A 45 -68.38 25.42 26.82
C PRO A 45 -67.73 25.76 28.16
N ASN A 46 -66.61 25.08 28.49
CA ASN A 46 -65.65 25.53 29.49
C ASN A 46 -64.20 25.16 29.10
N PRO A 47 -63.21 25.91 29.61
CA PRO A 47 -62.04 26.40 28.85
C PRO A 47 -60.85 25.44 28.81
N PRO A 48 -59.86 25.65 27.90
CA PRO A 48 -58.81 24.68 27.65
C PRO A 48 -57.61 24.87 28.58
N LYS A 49 -57.12 23.78 29.20
CA LYS A 49 -55.74 23.59 29.71
C LYS A 49 -55.42 22.08 29.80
N PRO A 50 -54.15 21.66 29.75
CA PRO A 50 -53.29 21.55 28.58
C PRO A 50 -52.93 20.06 28.33
N THR A 51 -53.25 19.51 27.15
CA THR A 51 -53.03 18.09 26.88
C THR A 51 -51.56 17.80 26.56
N SER A 52 -50.94 17.00 27.42
CA SER A 52 -49.72 16.24 27.15
C SER A 52 -49.85 15.47 25.83
N ILE A 53 -49.00 15.80 24.87
CA ILE A 53 -48.86 15.00 23.64
C ILE A 53 -48.11 13.73 24.02
N SER A 54 -48.84 12.63 24.16
CA SER A 54 -48.32 11.29 23.98
C SER A 54 -48.01 11.12 22.49
N MET A 55 -46.74 11.18 22.11
CA MET A 55 -46.32 10.79 20.76
C MET A 55 -46.42 9.26 20.65
N GLU A 56 -47.47 8.80 19.98
CA GLU A 56 -47.55 7.45 19.43
C GLU A 56 -46.47 7.25 18.36
N LEU A 57 -45.88 6.07 18.34
CA LEU A 57 -44.92 5.60 17.33
C LEU A 57 -45.56 5.66 15.93
N PRO A 58 -44.93 6.28 14.91
CA PRO A 58 -45.50 6.33 13.58
C PRO A 58 -45.30 4.99 12.85
N ASN A 59 -46.36 4.18 12.81
CA ASN A 59 -46.51 3.04 11.91
C ASN A 59 -47.26 3.49 10.64
N LYS A 60 -46.51 3.92 9.61
CA LYS A 60 -46.75 3.80 8.15
C LYS A 60 -45.77 4.74 7.41
N PRO A 61 -45.07 4.30 6.35
CA PRO A 61 -44.20 5.17 5.58
C PRO A 61 -45.04 6.12 4.73
N SER A 62 -45.24 7.35 5.18
CA SER A 62 -45.60 8.45 4.28
C SER A 62 -44.44 8.64 3.31
N ILE A 63 -44.72 8.77 2.01
CA ILE A 63 -43.73 9.15 1.00
C ILE A 63 -43.21 10.55 1.39
N VAL A 64 -42.09 10.59 2.10
CA VAL A 64 -41.40 11.84 2.45
C VAL A 64 -40.67 12.30 1.19
N ASP A 65 -41.00 13.49 0.73
CA ASP A 65 -40.37 14.14 -0.43
C ASP A 65 -38.88 14.34 -0.12
N GLN A 66 -38.02 13.54 -0.75
CA GLN A 66 -36.58 13.53 -0.46
C GLN A 66 -35.93 14.83 -0.92
N ARG A 67 -35.15 15.47 -0.06
CA ARG A 67 -34.51 16.76 -0.34
C ARG A 67 -33.49 16.62 -1.48
N LYS A 68 -33.78 17.19 -2.66
CA LYS A 68 -32.87 17.25 -3.81
C LYS A 68 -32.40 18.68 -4.11
N ASN A 69 -31.19 18.83 -4.65
CA ASN A 69 -30.69 20.11 -5.17
C ASN A 69 -31.23 20.40 -6.58
N LYS A 70 -30.88 21.55 -7.16
CA LYS A 70 -31.32 21.98 -8.51
C LYS A 70 -30.75 21.15 -9.67
N MET A 71 -29.79 20.26 -9.40
CA MET A 71 -29.22 19.28 -10.33
C MET A 71 -29.83 17.88 -10.16
N GLY A 72 -30.86 17.72 -9.31
CA GLY A 72 -31.52 16.42 -9.08
C GLY A 72 -30.76 15.48 -8.13
N ILE A 73 -29.75 15.98 -7.43
CA ILE A 73 -28.93 15.19 -6.49
C ILE A 73 -29.56 15.22 -5.10
N GLN A 74 -29.71 14.04 -4.50
CA GLN A 74 -30.21 13.90 -3.14
C GLN A 74 -29.21 14.44 -2.12
N MET A 75 -29.68 15.37 -1.30
CA MET A 75 -28.95 16.03 -0.24
C MET A 75 -29.26 15.39 1.12
N LEU A 76 -28.56 15.82 2.18
CA LEU A 76 -28.84 15.37 3.55
C LEU A 76 -30.31 15.57 3.93
N SER A 77 -30.82 14.64 4.74
CA SER A 77 -32.13 14.75 5.38
C SER A 77 -32.20 16.03 6.22
N ARG A 78 -33.41 16.62 6.31
CA ARG A 78 -33.61 17.89 7.03
C ARG A 78 -33.12 17.86 8.49
N PRO A 79 -33.35 16.78 9.28
CA PRO A 79 -32.85 16.71 10.66
C PRO A 79 -31.33 16.72 10.76
N ILE A 80 -30.63 16.00 9.88
CA ILE A 80 -29.16 15.92 9.88
C ILE A 80 -28.57 17.24 9.36
N TYR A 81 -29.14 17.80 8.28
CA TYR A 81 -28.73 19.11 7.75
C TYR A 81 -28.74 20.18 8.84
N ASN A 82 -29.82 20.26 9.62
CA ASN A 82 -29.95 21.25 10.69
C ASN A 82 -28.97 21.04 11.86
N GLN A 83 -28.47 19.82 12.06
CA GLN A 83 -27.47 19.51 13.09
C GLN A 83 -26.04 19.85 12.63
N VAL A 84 -25.76 19.75 11.32
CA VAL A 84 -24.43 19.96 10.74
C VAL A 84 -24.21 21.40 10.27
N PHE A 85 -25.18 21.98 9.55
CA PHE A 85 -25.13 23.32 8.98
C PHE A 85 -25.98 24.30 9.80
N LEU A 86 -25.48 24.67 10.98
CA LEU A 86 -26.18 25.49 11.98
C LEU A 86 -26.61 26.87 11.46
N GLU A 87 -25.85 27.45 10.53
CA GLU A 87 -26.07 28.80 10.00
C GLU A 87 -27.24 28.89 9.01
N GLN A 88 -27.81 27.75 8.58
CA GLN A 88 -28.94 27.66 7.64
C GLN A 88 -28.80 28.60 6.43
N HIS A 89 -27.69 28.45 5.69
CA HIS A 89 -27.37 29.33 4.59
C HIS A 89 -28.47 29.27 3.52
N LYS A 90 -28.97 30.44 3.10
CA LYS A 90 -29.83 30.51 1.90
C LYS A 90 -28.94 30.28 0.69
N GLU A 91 -29.33 29.29 -0.10
CA GLU A 91 -28.73 29.01 -1.39
C GLU A 91 -28.81 30.25 -2.30
N CYS A 92 -27.66 30.84 -2.64
CA CYS A 92 -27.54 31.95 -3.58
C CYS A 92 -26.83 31.42 -4.82
N PHE A 93 -27.49 31.47 -5.98
CA PHE A 93 -27.00 30.87 -7.21
C PHE A 93 -26.99 31.87 -8.35
N ASP A 94 -26.04 31.68 -9.25
CA ASP A 94 -26.02 32.34 -10.55
C ASP A 94 -26.81 31.47 -11.55
N GLU A 95 -28.02 31.90 -11.90
CA GLU A 95 -28.91 31.18 -12.82
C GLU A 95 -28.24 30.93 -14.18
N THR A 96 -27.38 31.85 -14.63
CA THR A 96 -26.68 31.71 -15.93
C THR A 96 -25.70 30.55 -15.91
N LYS A 97 -24.97 30.36 -14.81
CA LYS A 97 -24.05 29.23 -14.64
C LYS A 97 -24.78 27.91 -14.49
N LEU A 98 -25.92 27.91 -13.80
CA LEU A 98 -26.74 26.71 -13.65
C LEU A 98 -27.26 26.19 -14.99
N ASP A 99 -27.75 27.08 -15.84
CA ASP A 99 -28.19 26.74 -17.20
C ASP A 99 -27.03 26.23 -18.06
N LEU A 100 -25.86 26.83 -17.93
CA LEU A 100 -24.64 26.35 -18.60
C LEU A 100 -24.26 24.95 -18.13
N SER A 101 -24.27 24.68 -16.82
CA SER A 101 -23.98 23.36 -16.25
C SER A 101 -24.96 22.31 -16.75
N LYS A 102 -26.27 22.58 -16.76
CA LYS A 102 -27.28 21.67 -17.30
C LYS A 102 -27.06 21.37 -18.78
N ARG A 103 -26.76 22.39 -19.60
CA ARG A 103 -26.41 22.19 -21.02
C ARG A 103 -25.15 21.37 -21.20
N ASP A 104 -24.15 21.55 -20.33
CA ASP A 104 -22.89 20.81 -20.39
C ASP A 104 -23.07 19.33 -20.03
N LEU A 105 -23.86 19.03 -18.98
CA LEU A 105 -24.24 17.66 -18.63
C LEU A 105 -25.00 16.96 -19.78
N LEU A 106 -25.94 17.66 -20.41
CA LEU A 106 -26.67 17.15 -21.57
C LEU A 106 -25.75 16.83 -22.76
N LYS A 107 -24.73 17.66 -23.04
CA LYS A 107 -23.72 17.37 -24.08
C LYS A 107 -22.95 16.07 -23.81
N HIS A 108 -22.82 15.69 -22.54
CA HIS A 108 -22.14 14.47 -22.12
C HIS A 108 -23.10 13.30 -21.86
N ASN A 109 -24.36 13.38 -22.33
CA ASN A 109 -25.42 12.36 -22.17
C ASN A 109 -25.76 12.04 -20.71
N MET A 110 -25.64 13.01 -19.80
CA MET A 110 -26.05 12.87 -18.40
C MET A 110 -27.41 13.54 -18.17
N LYS A 111 -28.39 12.76 -17.71
CA LYS A 111 -29.72 13.26 -17.38
C LYS A 111 -29.85 13.52 -15.88
N CYS A 112 -30.27 14.73 -15.50
CA CYS A 112 -30.43 15.11 -14.10
C CYS A 112 -31.69 14.53 -13.42
N ASP A 113 -32.66 14.03 -14.19
CA ASP A 113 -34.01 13.71 -13.68
C ASP A 113 -34.21 12.23 -13.29
N GLU A 114 -33.28 11.33 -13.65
CA GLU A 114 -33.39 9.87 -13.47
C GLU A 114 -32.42 9.34 -12.39
N THR A 115 -32.36 9.99 -11.21
CA THR A 115 -31.48 9.55 -10.10
C THR A 115 -32.22 8.65 -9.10
N GLU A 116 -31.73 7.42 -8.92
CA GLU A 116 -32.16 6.55 -7.82
C GLU A 116 -31.92 7.25 -6.48
N SER A 117 -32.90 7.15 -5.58
CA SER A 117 -32.89 7.90 -4.33
C SER A 117 -32.79 6.94 -3.14
N LEU A 118 -31.84 7.22 -2.26
CA LEU A 118 -31.53 6.43 -1.07
C LEU A 118 -32.57 6.69 0.04
N PRO A 119 -32.85 5.71 0.92
CA PRO A 119 -33.72 5.93 2.09
C PRO A 119 -33.23 7.09 2.97
N GLU A 120 -34.11 7.79 3.69
CA GLU A 120 -33.66 8.85 4.60
C GLU A 120 -32.98 8.28 5.84
N VAL A 121 -31.94 8.97 6.32
CA VAL A 121 -31.23 8.65 7.56
C VAL A 121 -31.52 9.74 8.59
N ASP A 122 -31.93 9.34 9.81
CA ASP A 122 -32.14 10.25 10.93
C ASP A 122 -31.61 9.66 12.24
N PHE A 123 -30.80 10.45 12.95
CA PHE A 123 -30.27 10.17 14.28
C PHE A 123 -29.67 11.45 14.89
N LYS A 124 -29.27 11.40 16.18
CA LYS A 124 -28.69 12.55 16.89
C LYS A 124 -27.16 12.52 16.88
N ILE A 125 -26.55 13.52 16.25
CA ILE A 125 -25.10 13.74 16.20
C ILE A 125 -24.66 14.54 17.44
N PRO A 126 -23.50 14.24 18.07
CA PRO A 126 -23.01 15.00 19.21
C PRO A 126 -22.96 16.51 18.91
N PRO A 127 -23.29 17.37 19.89
CA PRO A 127 -23.44 18.80 19.65
C PRO A 127 -22.13 19.43 19.18
N LEU A 128 -22.18 20.12 18.04
CA LEU A 128 -21.01 20.81 17.48
C LEU A 128 -20.53 21.94 18.40
N LYS A 129 -19.21 22.12 18.45
CA LYS A 129 -18.53 23.15 19.27
C LYS A 129 -18.18 24.39 18.44
N GLY A 130 -19.11 25.32 18.27
CA GLY A 130 -18.87 26.57 17.53
C GLY A 130 -20.12 27.01 16.77
N LYS A 131 -19.99 28.07 15.96
CA LYS A 131 -21.09 28.60 15.13
C LYS A 131 -21.32 27.77 13.87
N ASN A 132 -20.27 27.16 13.34
CA ASN A 132 -20.32 26.34 12.13
C ASN A 132 -19.33 25.18 12.21
N ILE A 133 -19.33 24.37 11.16
CA ILE A 133 -18.48 23.17 11.07
C ILE A 133 -16.98 23.51 11.01
N GLU A 134 -16.59 24.66 10.44
CA GLU A 134 -15.18 25.09 10.42
C GLU A 134 -14.68 25.42 11.83
N GLU A 135 -15.44 26.23 12.57
CA GLU A 135 -15.11 26.58 13.95
C GLU A 135 -15.12 25.34 14.85
N HIS A 136 -16.02 24.39 14.58
CA HIS A 136 -16.03 23.10 15.28
C HIS A 136 -14.71 22.36 15.15
N PHE A 137 -14.20 22.13 13.94
CA PHE A 137 -12.93 21.44 13.73
C PHE A 137 -11.73 22.22 14.29
N TYR A 138 -11.76 23.55 14.20
CA TYR A 138 -10.74 24.39 14.82
C TYR A 138 -10.71 24.24 16.35
N ASN A 139 -11.88 24.27 16.99
CA ASN A 139 -12.04 24.16 18.44
C ASN A 139 -11.64 22.78 18.98
N ILE A 140 -12.12 21.69 18.37
CA ILE A 140 -11.75 20.34 18.81
C ILE A 140 -10.27 20.04 18.55
N GLY A 141 -9.71 20.56 17.44
CA GLY A 141 -8.29 20.42 17.15
C GLY A 141 -7.45 21.12 18.21
N ASN A 142 -7.77 22.38 18.52
CA ASN A 142 -7.09 23.15 19.55
C ASN A 142 -7.20 22.51 20.94
N GLU A 143 -8.39 22.07 21.34
CA GLU A 143 -8.60 21.42 22.64
C GLU A 143 -7.71 20.19 22.82
N GLN A 144 -7.57 19.37 21.77
CA GLN A 144 -6.74 18.17 21.81
C GLN A 144 -5.24 18.46 21.85
N ILE A 145 -4.76 19.54 21.20
CA ILE A 145 -3.32 19.83 21.12
C ILE A 145 -2.84 20.85 22.15
N LYS A 146 -3.73 21.63 22.78
CA LYS A 146 -3.35 22.80 23.60
C LYS A 146 -2.30 22.45 24.65
N VAL A 147 -2.56 21.41 25.43
CA VAL A 147 -1.64 20.99 26.50
C VAL A 147 -0.28 20.54 25.93
N TYR A 148 -0.28 19.80 24.82
CA TYR A 148 0.96 19.37 24.16
C TYR A 148 1.73 20.54 23.55
N LYS A 149 1.03 21.53 22.99
CA LYS A 149 1.62 22.77 22.46
C LYS A 149 2.31 23.55 23.56
N ASP A 150 1.65 23.72 24.70
CA ASP A 150 2.20 24.41 25.86
C ASP A 150 3.47 23.71 26.38
N LEU A 151 3.45 22.37 26.45
CA LEU A 151 4.62 21.55 26.82
C LEU A 151 5.79 21.70 25.84
N MET A 152 5.52 21.71 24.52
CA MET A 152 6.56 21.94 23.51
C MET A 152 7.14 23.35 23.62
N THR A 153 6.29 24.38 23.82
CA THR A 153 6.75 25.75 24.04
C THR A 153 7.56 25.91 25.33
N GLU A 154 7.24 25.16 26.38
CA GLU A 154 8.03 25.11 27.60
C GLU A 154 9.41 24.49 27.36
N LEU A 155 9.48 23.38 26.62
CA LEU A 155 10.74 22.71 26.26
C LEU A 155 11.68 23.64 25.47
N LEU A 156 11.11 24.46 24.57
CA LEU A 156 11.86 25.38 23.72
C LEU A 156 12.55 26.56 24.44
N LYS A 157 12.29 26.75 25.75
CA LYS A 157 12.90 27.83 26.54
C LYS A 157 14.40 27.65 26.76
N GLY A 158 14.90 26.42 26.71
CA GLY A 158 16.31 26.11 26.93
C GLY A 158 16.51 24.72 27.54
N ILE A 159 17.71 24.18 27.34
CA ILE A 159 18.17 22.92 27.96
C ILE A 159 19.44 23.20 28.81
N PRO A 160 19.66 22.44 29.90
CA PRO A 160 20.86 22.57 30.72
C PRO A 160 22.12 22.12 29.98
N LYS A 161 23.29 22.49 30.50
CA LYS A 161 24.57 22.01 29.97
C LYS A 161 24.70 20.49 30.16
N PRO A 162 25.28 19.77 29.19
CA PRO A 162 25.49 18.34 29.32
C PRO A 162 26.49 18.03 30.45
N PRO A 163 26.35 16.89 31.14
CA PRO A 163 27.28 16.49 32.18
C PRO A 163 28.66 16.19 31.58
N SER A 164 29.72 16.47 32.35
CA SER A 164 31.10 16.22 31.90
C SER A 164 31.50 14.74 31.96
N HIS A 165 30.78 13.93 32.75
CA HIS A 165 31.06 12.50 32.92
C HIS A 165 29.75 11.74 33.15
N TRP A 166 29.55 10.66 32.40
CA TRP A 166 28.37 9.79 32.48
C TRP A 166 28.62 8.59 33.40
N LEU A 167 27.61 8.14 34.14
CA LEU A 167 27.72 6.97 35.02
C LEU A 167 27.29 5.71 34.26
N LEU A 168 28.10 4.65 34.37
CA LEU A 168 27.79 3.33 33.82
C LEU A 168 27.00 2.52 34.85
N GLU A 169 25.73 2.89 35.06
CA GLU A 169 24.80 2.21 35.97
C GLU A 169 23.53 1.77 35.23
N GLU A 170 23.01 0.57 35.57
CA GLU A 170 21.79 0.03 34.98
C GLU A 170 20.55 0.89 35.27
N GLY A 171 19.74 1.10 34.24
CA GLY A 171 18.48 1.87 34.33
C GLY A 171 18.70 3.36 34.07
N TRP A 172 17.76 4.19 34.54
CA TRP A 172 17.82 5.63 34.34
C TRP A 172 18.64 6.34 35.41
N THR A 173 19.53 7.23 34.97
CA THR A 173 20.25 8.18 35.81
C THR A 173 19.93 9.60 35.38
N ARG A 174 19.62 10.47 36.35
CA ARG A 174 19.26 11.88 36.20
C ARG A 174 20.44 12.78 36.57
N TYR A 175 20.73 13.76 35.72
CA TYR A 175 21.82 14.73 35.87
C TYR A 175 21.25 16.15 35.90
N GLU A 176 21.08 16.71 37.09
CA GLU A 176 20.64 18.10 37.30
C GLU A 176 21.84 18.99 37.63
N GLU A 177 21.88 20.19 37.08
CA GLU A 177 22.99 21.13 37.28
C GLU A 177 23.15 21.49 38.77
N GLY A 178 24.37 21.34 39.30
CA GLY A 178 24.67 21.61 40.72
C GLY A 178 24.25 20.51 41.70
N LYS A 179 23.67 19.39 41.23
CA LYS A 179 23.35 18.22 42.06
C LYS A 179 24.17 17.00 41.66
N LYS A 180 24.26 16.02 42.56
CA LYS A 180 24.86 14.72 42.26
C LYS A 180 23.92 13.90 41.36
N PRO A 181 24.45 13.02 40.50
CA PRO A 181 23.63 12.10 39.72
C PRO A 181 22.69 11.28 40.60
N GLU A 182 21.44 11.12 40.17
CA GLU A 182 20.38 10.44 40.93
C GLU A 182 19.78 9.31 40.10
N LYS A 183 19.65 8.11 40.68
CA LYS A 183 18.96 6.99 40.02
C LYS A 183 17.45 7.20 40.10
N VAL A 184 16.77 7.07 38.96
CA VAL A 184 15.32 7.23 38.84
C VAL A 184 14.73 6.05 38.07
N ASP A 185 13.42 5.79 38.21
CA ASP A 185 12.75 4.73 37.44
C ASP A 185 12.44 5.17 36.00
N PHE A 186 12.18 6.46 35.79
CA PHE A 186 11.87 7.07 34.51
C PHE A 186 12.09 8.61 34.55
N PRO A 187 12.18 9.30 33.39
CA PRO A 187 12.30 10.76 33.35
C PRO A 187 11.11 11.50 34.00
N ILE A 188 11.39 12.44 34.91
CA ILE A 188 10.37 13.07 35.77
C ILE A 188 9.62 14.21 35.05
N GLU A 189 10.29 14.92 34.14
CA GLU A 189 9.68 16.04 33.42
C GLU A 189 8.71 15.57 32.32
N LYS A 190 7.70 16.40 32.02
CA LYS A 190 6.62 16.06 31.08
C LYS A 190 6.99 16.26 29.61
N ALA A 191 8.08 16.97 29.33
CA ALA A 191 8.53 17.28 27.98
C ALA A 191 10.03 16.99 27.89
N ILE A 192 10.40 16.08 26.98
CA ILE A 192 11.79 15.66 26.80
C ILE A 192 12.13 15.55 25.30
N VAL A 193 13.39 15.77 24.96
CA VAL A 193 13.99 15.28 23.72
C VAL A 193 14.65 13.95 24.03
N PHE A 194 14.46 12.94 23.18
CA PHE A 194 14.82 11.56 23.45
C PHE A 194 15.37 10.87 22.19
N ASP A 195 16.37 10.02 22.38
CA ASP A 195 17.00 9.21 21.35
C ASP A 195 17.48 7.86 21.91
N VAL A 196 17.45 6.81 21.08
CA VAL A 196 17.83 5.44 21.46
C VAL A 196 18.87 4.87 20.51
N GLU A 197 19.94 4.33 21.08
CA GLU A 197 20.97 3.59 20.34
C GLU A 197 20.90 2.08 20.59
N VAL A 198 21.18 1.32 19.54
CA VAL A 198 20.98 -0.14 19.48
C VAL A 198 22.22 -0.85 18.93
N CYS A 199 22.75 -1.82 19.67
CA CYS A 199 23.77 -2.74 19.18
C CYS A 199 23.16 -3.78 18.23
N MET A 200 23.29 -3.53 16.92
CA MET A 200 22.61 -4.31 15.86
C MET A 200 23.05 -5.78 15.80
N ARG A 201 24.23 -6.13 16.34
CA ARG A 201 24.71 -7.52 16.38
C ARG A 201 23.93 -8.40 17.35
N ILE A 202 23.30 -7.83 18.38
CA ILE A 202 22.62 -8.59 19.45
C ILE A 202 21.13 -8.64 19.23
N GLY A 203 20.55 -7.56 18.72
CA GLY A 203 19.11 -7.49 18.48
C GLY A 203 18.64 -6.07 18.29
N LYS A 204 17.34 -5.86 18.50
CA LYS A 204 16.65 -4.59 18.29
C LYS A 204 16.30 -3.85 19.59
N THR A 205 16.61 -4.44 20.74
CA THR A 205 16.43 -3.81 22.06
C THR A 205 17.36 -2.63 22.24
N ALA A 206 16.93 -1.64 23.02
CA ALA A 206 17.75 -0.49 23.34
C ALA A 206 19.02 -0.93 24.08
N THR A 207 20.17 -0.37 23.68
CA THR A 207 21.44 -0.54 24.38
C THR A 207 21.69 0.66 25.29
N LEU A 208 21.48 1.85 24.75
CA LEU A 208 21.56 3.13 25.48
C LEU A 208 20.38 3.99 25.06
N ALA A 209 19.89 4.84 25.95
CA ALA A 209 18.99 5.93 25.60
C ALA A 209 19.42 7.21 26.28
N THR A 210 19.29 8.33 25.60
CA THR A 210 19.62 9.65 26.15
C THR A 210 18.40 10.55 26.07
N ALA A 211 18.15 11.32 27.13
CA ALA A 211 17.08 12.30 27.13
C ALA A 211 17.52 13.63 27.75
N VAL A 212 16.86 14.72 27.36
CA VAL A 212 17.04 16.03 27.99
C VAL A 212 15.70 16.74 28.15
N SER A 213 15.50 17.33 29.32
CA SER A 213 14.39 18.23 29.62
C SER A 213 14.91 19.67 29.78
N ASN A 214 14.02 20.60 30.13
CA ASN A 214 14.43 21.96 30.50
C ASN A 214 15.21 22.04 31.84
N LYS A 215 15.28 20.94 32.60
CA LYS A 215 15.89 20.90 33.94
C LYS A 215 17.09 19.96 34.07
N ALA A 216 17.05 18.80 33.41
CA ALA A 216 18.05 17.76 33.60
C ALA A 216 18.33 16.96 32.32
N TRP A 217 19.53 16.39 32.26
CA TRP A 217 19.90 15.33 31.32
C TRP A 217 19.62 13.96 31.94
N TYR A 218 19.39 12.97 31.09
CA TYR A 218 19.13 11.59 31.50
C TYR A 218 19.90 10.63 30.61
N SER A 219 20.42 9.56 31.22
CA SER A 219 20.94 8.40 30.48
C SER A 219 20.28 7.13 30.99
N TRP A 220 19.82 6.29 30.08
CA TRP A 220 19.37 4.94 30.35
C TRP A 220 20.38 3.95 29.81
N ILE A 221 20.71 2.95 30.62
CA ILE A 221 21.65 1.89 30.23
C ILE A 221 20.98 0.54 30.36
N SER A 222 21.07 -0.24 29.29
CA SER A 222 20.52 -1.59 29.25
C SER A 222 21.22 -2.51 30.25
N PRO A 223 20.45 -3.35 30.98
CA PRO A 223 21.02 -4.39 31.84
C PRO A 223 21.98 -5.32 31.09
N MET A 224 21.74 -5.53 29.79
CA MET A 224 22.56 -6.37 28.93
C MET A 224 23.99 -5.84 28.76
N LEU A 225 24.17 -4.51 28.72
CA LEU A 225 25.49 -3.88 28.57
C LEU A 225 26.35 -4.08 29.84
N ILE A 226 25.73 -4.08 31.01
CA ILE A 226 26.43 -4.29 32.29
C ILE A 226 26.82 -5.77 32.45
N ASN A 227 25.85 -6.67 32.25
CA ASN A 227 25.99 -8.11 32.50
C ASN A 227 26.80 -8.86 31.42
N GLY A 228 26.93 -8.31 30.21
CA GLY A 228 27.86 -8.78 29.17
C GLY A 228 27.58 -10.17 28.57
N THR A 229 26.43 -10.79 28.88
CA THR A 229 26.12 -12.19 28.53
C THR A 229 24.73 -12.33 27.91
N SER A 230 24.59 -11.91 26.65
CA SER A 230 23.35 -12.15 25.91
C SER A 230 23.68 -12.76 24.55
N ALA A 231 23.16 -13.97 24.30
CA ALA A 231 23.16 -14.54 22.96
C ALA A 231 22.38 -13.60 22.02
N PRO A 232 22.81 -13.45 20.75
CA PRO A 232 22.09 -12.62 19.80
C PRO A 232 20.69 -13.18 19.61
N ASN A 233 19.67 -12.33 19.78
CA ASN A 233 18.30 -12.71 19.55
C ASN A 233 18.00 -12.66 18.06
N THR A 234 18.11 -13.82 17.41
CA THR A 234 17.91 -13.97 15.97
C THR A 234 16.44 -13.94 15.55
N ASN A 235 15.50 -14.17 16.47
CA ASN A 235 14.09 -14.36 16.14
C ASN A 235 13.27 -13.05 16.24
N ASN A 236 13.89 -11.94 16.66
CA ASN A 236 13.24 -10.64 16.85
C ASN A 236 12.01 -10.66 17.80
N GLN A 237 11.96 -11.62 18.72
CA GLN A 237 10.91 -11.76 19.72
C GLN A 237 11.43 -11.29 21.08
N TYR A 238 10.76 -10.32 21.68
CA TYR A 238 11.19 -9.65 22.90
C TYR A 238 10.09 -9.67 23.96
N HIS A 239 10.48 -9.36 25.19
CA HIS A 239 9.59 -9.26 26.34
C HIS A 239 9.44 -7.80 26.75
N VAL A 240 8.29 -7.45 27.32
CA VAL A 240 7.97 -6.07 27.75
C VAL A 240 9.02 -5.50 28.71
N GLU A 241 9.62 -6.33 29.55
CA GLU A 241 10.63 -5.93 30.55
C GLU A 241 11.98 -5.53 29.92
N SER A 242 12.28 -5.99 28.71
CA SER A 242 13.52 -5.64 27.99
C SER A 242 13.50 -4.25 27.34
N LEU A 243 12.38 -3.52 27.48
CA LEU A 243 12.15 -2.23 26.86
C LEU A 243 12.44 -1.07 27.82
N VAL A 244 12.67 0.12 27.27
CA VAL A 244 12.96 1.33 28.03
C VAL A 244 11.67 1.83 28.70
N PRO A 245 11.61 1.96 30.04
CA PRO A 245 10.48 2.59 30.71
C PRO A 245 10.56 4.11 30.60
N LEU A 246 9.50 4.79 30.16
CA LEU A 246 9.44 6.27 30.17
C LEU A 246 8.45 6.84 31.18
N GLU A 247 7.57 6.02 31.73
CA GLU A 247 6.56 6.51 32.65
C GLU A 247 6.08 5.51 33.69
N SER A 248 6.70 4.33 33.72
CA SER A 248 6.32 3.22 34.59
C SER A 248 7.49 2.71 35.41
N THR A 249 7.15 2.20 36.59
CA THR A 249 8.05 1.43 37.43
C THR A 249 8.06 -0.05 37.01
N SER A 250 8.98 -0.85 37.57
CA SER A 250 9.07 -2.29 37.26
C SER A 250 7.78 -3.05 37.60
N ASN A 251 7.04 -2.64 38.64
CA ASN A 251 5.82 -3.32 39.12
C ASN A 251 4.56 -2.95 38.32
N GLU A 252 4.62 -1.94 37.46
CA GLU A 252 3.46 -1.45 36.72
C GLU A 252 3.30 -2.17 35.38
N THR A 253 2.12 -2.74 35.18
CA THR A 253 1.81 -3.64 34.06
C THR A 253 0.95 -3.02 32.96
N GLY A 254 0.51 -1.76 33.13
CA GLY A 254 -0.35 -1.06 32.16
C GLY A 254 -1.83 -1.46 32.18
N LEU A 255 -2.22 -2.43 33.01
CA LEU A 255 -3.63 -2.86 33.15
C LEU A 255 -4.49 -1.79 33.85
N ASN A 256 -3.96 -1.16 34.89
CA ASN A 256 -4.59 -0.06 35.60
C ASN A 256 -3.71 1.18 35.48
N LEU A 257 -4.14 2.14 34.66
CA LEU A 257 -3.40 3.39 34.49
C LEU A 257 -3.69 4.33 35.67
N SER A 258 -2.63 4.75 36.36
CA SER A 258 -2.72 5.83 37.35
C SER A 258 -2.91 7.20 36.67
N GLN A 259 -3.33 8.21 37.44
CA GLN A 259 -3.50 9.58 36.94
C GLN A 259 -2.22 10.13 36.29
N HIS A 260 -1.04 9.73 36.77
CA HIS A 260 0.25 10.12 36.20
C HIS A 260 0.42 9.66 34.74
N HIS A 261 -0.02 8.44 34.42
CA HIS A 261 0.05 7.89 33.06
C HIS A 261 -0.94 8.56 32.10
N LEU A 262 -2.07 9.03 32.61
CA LEU A 262 -3.09 9.71 31.81
C LEU A 262 -2.75 11.19 31.56
N ASN A 263 -1.88 11.77 32.38
CA ASN A 263 -1.45 13.15 32.20
C ASN A 263 -0.69 13.33 30.87
N PRO A 264 -0.97 14.38 30.09
CA PRO A 264 -0.27 14.65 28.84
C PRO A 264 1.24 14.83 29.03
N LYS A 265 2.01 14.12 28.20
CA LYS A 265 3.48 14.23 28.10
C LYS A 265 3.89 14.27 26.63
N ILE A 266 5.02 14.91 26.33
CA ILE A 266 5.54 15.01 24.96
C ILE A 266 7.00 14.54 24.89
N VAL A 267 7.27 13.71 23.88
CA VAL A 267 8.62 13.23 23.56
C VAL A 267 8.97 13.69 22.15
N VAL A 268 10.10 14.37 21.99
CA VAL A 268 10.59 14.86 20.70
C VAL A 268 11.80 14.04 20.28
N GLY A 269 11.86 13.58 19.02
CA GLY A 269 12.97 12.79 18.48
C GLY A 269 13.23 13.08 17.00
N HIS A 270 14.33 12.54 16.44
CA HIS A 270 14.66 12.66 15.01
C HIS A 270 14.29 11.44 14.17
N ASN A 271 13.96 10.32 14.79
CA ASN A 271 13.28 9.21 14.14
C ASN A 271 12.41 8.49 15.16
N VAL A 272 11.41 9.21 15.66
CA VAL A 272 10.53 8.74 16.74
C VAL A 272 9.98 7.34 16.48
N SER A 273 9.70 6.99 15.23
CA SER A 273 9.14 5.68 14.90
C SER A 273 10.07 4.52 15.31
N PHE A 274 11.38 4.73 15.20
CA PHE A 274 12.40 3.80 15.66
C PHE A 274 12.50 3.82 17.19
N ASP A 275 12.61 5.00 17.79
CA ASP A 275 12.77 5.14 19.25
C ASP A 275 11.56 4.58 20.00
N ARG A 276 10.34 4.91 19.53
CA ARG A 276 9.06 4.51 20.10
C ARG A 276 8.89 3.00 20.18
N ALA A 277 9.41 2.26 19.20
CA ALA A 277 9.33 0.80 19.20
C ALA A 277 10.13 0.15 20.35
N ARG A 278 11.00 0.88 21.05
CA ARG A 278 11.74 0.39 22.22
C ARG A 278 11.19 0.87 23.57
N ILE A 279 10.06 1.58 23.58
CA ILE A 279 9.48 2.12 24.82
C ILE A 279 8.42 1.15 25.37
N LYS A 280 8.54 0.80 26.65
CA LYS A 280 7.72 -0.20 27.35
C LYS A 280 6.22 0.10 27.26
N GLU A 281 5.82 1.31 27.62
CA GLU A 281 4.40 1.67 27.80
C GLU A 281 3.65 1.83 26.47
N GLN A 282 4.38 1.91 25.36
CA GLN A 282 3.76 2.00 24.03
C GLN A 282 3.11 0.69 23.60
N TYR A 283 3.55 -0.43 24.16
CA TYR A 283 2.98 -1.75 23.91
C TYR A 283 1.73 -2.03 24.76
N TRP A 284 1.53 -1.32 25.87
CA TRP A 284 0.37 -1.52 26.74
C TRP A 284 -0.94 -1.36 25.97
N LEU A 285 -1.94 -2.20 26.28
CA LEU A 285 -3.25 -2.17 25.64
C LEU A 285 -4.00 -0.87 25.95
N ASN A 286 -3.95 -0.41 27.20
CA ASN A 286 -4.47 0.88 27.60
C ASN A 286 -3.48 1.98 27.22
N LYS A 287 -3.97 3.06 26.59
CA LYS A 287 -3.12 4.14 26.07
C LYS A 287 -2.76 5.14 27.16
N SER A 288 -1.50 5.57 27.20
CA SER A 288 -1.07 6.69 28.03
C SER A 288 -1.33 8.05 27.37
N GLY A 289 -1.17 9.11 28.16
CA GLY A 289 -1.22 10.51 27.73
C GLY A 289 0.01 10.95 26.93
N THR A 290 1.04 10.11 26.80
CA THR A 290 2.27 10.42 26.07
C THR A 290 2.03 10.51 24.56
N ARG A 291 2.58 11.55 23.92
CA ARG A 291 2.59 11.74 22.47
C ARG A 291 3.98 12.09 21.98
N PHE A 292 4.22 11.86 20.70
CA PHE A 292 5.54 12.01 20.11
C PHE A 292 5.55 13.01 18.96
N VAL A 293 6.62 13.79 18.85
CA VAL A 293 6.88 14.70 17.73
C VAL A 293 8.16 14.30 17.04
N ASP A 294 8.04 13.99 15.75
CA ASP A 294 9.16 13.57 14.91
C ASP A 294 9.69 14.73 14.08
N THR A 295 10.91 15.18 14.39
CA THR A 295 11.56 16.28 13.67
C THR A 295 11.88 15.90 12.22
N MET A 296 12.11 14.63 11.91
CA MET A 296 12.24 14.17 10.52
C MET A 296 10.93 14.36 9.75
N SER A 297 9.79 13.94 10.30
CA SER A 297 8.47 14.18 9.71
C SER A 297 8.17 15.68 9.52
N LEU A 298 8.52 16.52 10.49
CA LEU A 298 8.38 17.98 10.35
C LEU A 298 9.25 18.53 9.21
N HIS A 299 10.49 18.05 9.08
CA HIS A 299 11.41 18.47 8.02
C HIS A 299 10.89 18.06 6.65
N ILE A 300 10.41 16.83 6.48
CA ILE A 300 9.86 16.35 5.20
C ILE A 300 8.68 17.21 4.73
N CYS A 301 7.83 17.66 5.65
CA CYS A 301 6.72 18.59 5.35
C CYS A 301 7.23 19.97 4.89
N VAL A 302 8.24 20.53 5.55
CA VAL A 302 8.69 21.91 5.36
C VAL A 302 9.68 22.05 4.19
N SER A 303 10.64 21.13 4.12
CA SER A 303 11.82 21.18 3.25
C SER A 303 12.16 19.81 2.66
N GLY A 304 11.19 18.90 2.51
CA GLY A 304 11.44 17.59 1.90
C GLY A 304 11.76 17.66 0.40
N LEU A 305 12.32 16.56 -0.12
CA LEU A 305 12.74 16.39 -1.52
C LEU A 305 11.90 15.37 -2.30
N THR A 306 11.74 15.60 -3.60
CA THR A 306 11.14 14.63 -4.56
C THR A 306 12.08 13.46 -4.84
N SER A 307 11.57 12.36 -5.41
CA SER A 307 12.39 11.21 -5.79
C SER A 307 13.51 11.57 -6.78
N TYR A 308 13.24 12.46 -7.73
CA TYR A 308 14.24 12.99 -8.65
C TYR A 308 15.29 13.81 -7.91
N GLN A 309 14.88 14.81 -7.12
CA GLN A 309 15.81 15.65 -6.36
C GLN A 309 16.66 14.86 -5.36
N ARG A 310 16.10 13.82 -4.71
CA ARG A 310 16.89 12.90 -3.87
C ARG A 310 17.96 12.16 -4.66
N THR A 311 17.67 11.78 -5.90
CA THR A 311 18.63 11.10 -6.77
C THR A 311 19.76 12.06 -7.16
N VAL A 312 19.41 13.29 -7.53
CA VAL A 312 20.35 14.39 -7.81
C VAL A 312 21.26 14.61 -6.60
N MET A 313 20.70 14.82 -5.41
CA MET A 313 21.43 15.02 -4.15
C MET A 313 22.39 13.86 -3.83
N LYS A 314 21.97 12.61 -4.03
CA LYS A 314 22.82 11.43 -3.82
C LYS A 314 23.93 11.28 -4.86
N SER A 315 23.69 11.74 -6.08
CA SER A 315 24.66 11.65 -7.17
C SER A 315 25.67 12.80 -7.16
N GLU A 316 25.41 13.86 -6.39
CA GLU A 316 26.19 15.10 -6.32
C GLU A 316 26.39 15.80 -7.68
N LYS A 317 25.58 15.44 -8.69
CA LYS A 317 25.58 16.05 -10.02
C LYS A 317 24.44 17.06 -10.08
N PHE A 318 24.77 18.35 -10.05
CA PHE A 318 23.81 19.44 -10.05
C PHE A 318 23.85 20.19 -11.38
N ASP A 319 22.67 20.52 -11.92
CA ASP A 319 22.53 21.47 -13.02
C ASP A 319 22.36 22.91 -12.46
N GLU A 320 22.53 23.95 -13.28
CA GLU A 320 22.39 25.36 -12.86
C GLU A 320 21.01 25.67 -12.23
N ASP A 321 19.95 25.05 -12.74
CA ASP A 321 18.59 25.17 -12.21
C ASP A 321 18.41 24.50 -10.83
N ASP A 322 19.33 23.61 -10.43
CA ASP A 322 19.22 22.85 -9.18
C ASP A 322 19.78 23.60 -7.96
N ASP A 323 20.63 24.60 -8.17
CA ASP A 323 21.19 25.41 -7.08
C ASP A 323 20.10 26.21 -6.34
N ILE A 324 18.99 26.56 -7.02
CA ILE A 324 17.87 27.32 -6.45
C ILE A 324 17.22 26.58 -5.27
N TRP A 325 16.99 25.27 -5.39
CA TRP A 325 16.28 24.50 -4.36
C TRP A 325 17.23 23.83 -3.36
N LYS A 326 18.51 23.66 -3.72
CA LYS A 326 19.57 23.05 -2.91
C LYS A 326 19.80 23.74 -1.56
N GLU A 327 19.69 25.07 -1.51
CA GLU A 327 19.85 25.84 -0.28
C GLU A 327 18.65 25.70 0.67
N SER A 328 17.50 25.26 0.16
CA SER A 328 16.23 25.25 0.91
C SER A 328 15.85 23.87 1.47
N SER A 329 16.64 22.84 1.17
CA SER A 329 16.26 21.43 1.35
C SER A 329 17.45 20.50 1.55
N SER A 330 17.22 19.34 2.18
CA SER A 330 18.26 18.34 2.44
C SER A 330 17.69 16.92 2.48
N LEU A 331 18.56 15.92 2.67
CA LEU A 331 18.12 14.54 2.92
C LEU A 331 17.61 14.41 4.37
N ASN A 332 16.81 13.39 4.61
CA ASN A 332 16.06 13.23 5.86
C ASN A 332 16.88 12.81 7.09
N ASN A 333 18.20 12.60 7.00
CA ASN A 333 18.99 12.14 8.13
C ASN A 333 19.43 13.30 9.03
N LEU A 334 19.68 13.00 10.31
CA LEU A 334 19.97 14.02 11.33
C LEU A 334 21.11 14.96 10.92
N VAL A 335 22.18 14.41 10.36
CA VAL A 335 23.36 15.17 9.97
C VAL A 335 23.04 16.20 8.88
N ASP A 336 22.28 15.79 7.85
CA ASP A 336 21.93 16.66 6.73
C ASP A 336 20.86 17.70 7.12
N VAL A 337 19.95 17.35 8.03
CA VAL A 337 18.93 18.28 8.57
C VAL A 337 19.57 19.29 9.52
N TYR A 338 20.50 18.85 10.37
CA TYR A 338 21.24 19.73 11.29
C TYR A 338 22.11 20.72 10.51
N LYS A 339 22.75 20.26 9.44
CA LYS A 339 23.50 21.13 8.53
C LYS A 339 22.59 22.18 7.88
N LEU A 340 21.38 21.81 7.46
CA LEU A 340 20.46 22.74 6.79
C LEU A 340 19.94 23.85 7.72
N TYR A 341 19.55 23.53 8.96
CA TYR A 341 18.90 24.50 9.85
C TYR A 341 19.85 25.18 10.84
N CYS A 342 21.00 24.57 11.14
CA CYS A 342 21.92 25.04 12.17
C CYS A 342 23.34 25.28 11.66
N ASP A 343 23.66 25.00 10.38
CA ASP A 343 24.99 25.13 9.75
C ASP A 343 26.13 24.40 10.50
N LYS A 344 25.80 23.36 11.26
CA LYS A 344 26.74 22.56 12.04
C LYS A 344 26.86 21.14 11.49
N LYS A 345 28.01 20.50 11.72
CA LYS A 345 28.27 19.11 11.30
C LYS A 345 28.44 18.20 12.52
N ILE A 346 27.96 16.96 12.39
CA ILE A 346 28.12 15.88 13.37
C ILE A 346 28.97 14.79 12.72
N SER A 347 29.93 14.22 13.46
CA SER A 347 30.73 13.09 12.98
C SER A 347 29.92 11.80 12.99
N LYS A 348 30.07 10.98 11.94
CA LYS A 348 29.38 9.69 11.81
C LYS A 348 30.20 8.50 12.32
N ASP A 349 31.45 8.72 12.70
CA ASP A 349 32.41 7.61 12.90
C ASP A 349 32.08 6.78 14.15
N THR A 350 31.68 7.43 15.25
CA THR A 350 31.32 6.76 16.52
C THR A 350 30.07 5.87 16.38
N ARG A 351 29.15 6.19 15.46
CA ARG A 351 27.95 5.39 15.20
C ARG A 351 28.27 3.96 14.73
N ASN A 352 29.40 3.77 14.05
CA ASN A 352 29.78 2.45 13.54
C ASN A 352 30.00 1.43 14.66
N ILE A 353 30.29 1.89 15.88
CA ILE A 353 30.43 1.02 17.06
C ILE A 353 29.11 0.31 17.37
N PHE A 354 27.96 0.97 17.24
CA PHE A 354 26.64 0.34 17.46
C PHE A 354 26.24 -0.61 16.33
N ILE A 355 26.68 -0.35 15.09
CA ILE A 355 26.30 -1.15 13.92
C ILE A 355 27.20 -2.39 13.80
N GLN A 356 28.51 -2.21 13.94
CA GLN A 356 29.51 -3.23 13.66
C GLN A 356 30.25 -3.71 14.91
N GLY A 357 30.18 -3.01 16.04
CA GLY A 357 30.84 -3.41 17.28
C GLY A 357 30.02 -4.39 18.11
N THR A 358 30.58 -4.77 19.26
CA THR A 358 30.01 -5.63 20.29
C THR A 358 29.65 -4.82 21.54
N LEU A 359 28.94 -5.41 22.52
CA LEU A 359 28.70 -4.74 23.81
C LEU A 359 29.98 -4.44 24.58
N ALA A 360 31.01 -5.26 24.42
CA ALA A 360 32.30 -5.02 25.05
C ALA A 360 32.92 -3.72 24.51
N ASP A 361 32.92 -3.53 23.19
CA ASP A 361 33.44 -2.32 22.54
C ASP A 361 32.68 -1.06 23.01
N ILE A 362 31.34 -1.15 23.12
CA ILE A 362 30.49 -0.06 23.63
C ILE A 362 30.80 0.25 25.10
N LYS A 363 31.08 -0.78 25.91
CA LYS A 363 31.40 -0.62 27.32
C LYS A 363 32.80 -0.02 27.53
N GLU A 364 33.77 -0.40 26.70
CA GLU A 364 35.13 0.14 26.73
C GLU A 364 35.17 1.61 26.31
N ASP A 365 34.43 2.00 25.26
CA ASP A 365 34.37 3.38 24.76
C ASP A 365 33.14 4.16 25.28
N PHE A 366 32.63 3.78 26.46
CA PHE A 366 31.34 4.24 26.99
C PHE A 366 31.17 5.77 27.03
N GLN A 367 32.20 6.51 27.47
CA GLN A 367 32.12 7.98 27.57
C GLN A 367 32.00 8.65 26.20
N ASN A 368 32.73 8.14 25.20
CA ASN A 368 32.70 8.69 23.85
C ASN A 368 31.34 8.41 23.17
N VAL A 369 30.85 7.17 23.28
CA VAL A 369 29.53 6.81 22.71
C VAL A 369 28.38 7.55 23.41
N MET A 370 28.45 7.79 24.72
CA MET A 370 27.45 8.61 25.42
C MET A 370 27.51 10.08 25.02
N ASN A 371 28.71 10.64 24.81
CA ASN A 371 28.85 12.01 24.29
C ASN A 371 28.32 12.13 22.86
N TYR A 372 28.47 11.09 22.04
CA TYR A 372 27.83 10.99 20.74
C TYR A 372 26.30 11.01 20.86
N CYS A 373 25.71 10.15 21.71
CA CYS A 373 24.25 10.13 21.94
C CYS A 373 23.72 11.48 22.45
N CYS A 374 24.47 12.11 23.37
CA CYS A 374 24.18 13.45 23.86
C CYS A 374 24.23 14.50 22.74
N GLY A 375 25.19 14.37 21.82
CA GLY A 375 25.31 15.22 20.63
C GLY A 375 24.09 15.11 19.71
N ASP A 376 23.59 13.90 19.47
CA ASP A 376 22.41 13.67 18.63
C ASP A 376 21.12 14.20 19.26
N VAL A 377 20.92 14.03 20.57
CA VAL A 377 19.81 14.63 21.31
C VAL A 377 19.89 16.16 21.29
N LYS A 378 21.07 16.73 21.50
CA LYS A 378 21.28 18.18 21.44
C LYS A 378 20.99 18.73 20.04
N ALA A 379 21.47 18.06 18.99
CA ALA A 379 21.20 18.46 17.61
C ALA A 379 19.71 18.40 17.29
N THR A 380 19.02 17.34 17.76
CA THR A 380 17.57 17.19 17.62
C THR A 380 16.82 18.36 18.28
N TYR A 381 17.24 18.78 19.48
CA TYR A 381 16.69 19.95 20.16
C TYR A 381 16.91 21.24 19.36
N GLU A 382 18.14 21.51 18.91
CA GLU A 382 18.48 22.71 18.14
C GLU A 382 17.71 22.78 16.81
N ILE A 383 17.56 21.64 16.11
CA ILE A 383 16.69 21.54 14.93
C ILE A 383 15.25 21.87 15.30
N PHE A 384 14.73 21.28 16.37
CA PHE A 384 13.35 21.49 16.80
C PHE A 384 13.08 22.98 17.12
N GLN A 385 14.04 23.69 17.71
CA GLN A 385 13.94 25.13 17.98
C GLN A 385 13.70 25.97 16.72
N VAL A 386 14.35 25.63 15.61
CA VAL A 386 14.20 26.36 14.34
C VAL A 386 12.99 25.85 13.55
N LEU A 387 12.80 24.54 13.50
CA LEU A 387 11.86 23.87 12.60
C LEU A 387 10.41 23.97 13.08
N TYR A 388 10.16 23.89 14.38
CA TYR A 388 8.79 23.89 14.92
C TYR A 388 8.03 25.20 14.67
N PRO A 389 8.62 26.40 14.89
CA PRO A 389 7.98 27.67 14.52
C PRO A 389 7.66 27.76 13.03
N ILE A 390 8.60 27.35 12.17
CA ILE A 390 8.39 27.32 10.72
C ILE A 390 7.21 26.40 10.39
N PHE A 391 7.16 25.20 10.96
CA PHE A 391 6.06 24.27 10.77
C PHE A 391 4.69 24.88 11.12
N LEU A 392 4.58 25.57 12.26
CA LEU A 392 3.33 26.23 12.67
C LEU A 392 2.91 27.36 11.71
N GLU A 393 3.87 28.09 11.13
CA GLU A 393 3.59 29.10 10.10
C GLU A 393 3.08 28.44 8.80
N ARG A 394 3.69 27.32 8.38
CA ARG A 394 3.33 26.62 7.15
C ARG A 394 2.03 25.82 7.27
N PHE A 395 1.69 25.37 8.47
CA PHE A 395 0.52 24.55 8.79
C PHE A 395 -0.27 25.18 9.94
N PRO A 396 -1.03 26.26 9.66
CA PRO A 396 -1.66 27.07 10.71
C PRO A 396 -2.85 26.38 11.40
N HIS A 397 -3.48 25.41 10.74
CA HIS A 397 -4.66 24.75 11.29
C HIS A 397 -4.30 23.68 12.34
N PRO A 398 -4.87 23.71 13.55
CA PRO A 398 -4.49 22.84 14.67
C PRO A 398 -4.73 21.35 14.41
N VAL A 399 -5.74 21.02 13.60
CA VAL A 399 -6.06 19.64 13.20
C VAL A 399 -4.88 18.93 12.54
N THR A 400 -4.02 19.64 11.80
CA THR A 400 -2.85 19.01 11.16
C THR A 400 -1.94 18.39 12.21
N LEU A 401 -1.61 19.15 13.26
CA LEU A 401 -0.78 18.64 14.35
C LEU A 401 -1.53 17.57 15.16
N ALA A 402 -2.83 17.75 15.43
CA ALA A 402 -3.63 16.77 16.15
C ALA A 402 -3.66 15.40 15.45
N GLY A 403 -3.90 15.41 14.14
CA GLY A 403 -3.88 14.22 13.29
C GLY A 403 -2.51 13.56 13.25
N MET A 404 -1.43 14.35 13.12
CA MET A 404 -0.06 13.83 13.15
C MET A 404 0.27 13.13 14.48
N LEU A 405 -0.10 13.73 15.61
CA LEU A 405 0.12 13.13 16.93
C LEU A 405 -0.65 11.82 17.12
N GLU A 406 -1.84 11.68 16.54
CA GLU A 406 -2.62 10.44 16.63
C GLU A 406 -2.13 9.37 15.65
N LEU A 407 -1.71 9.75 14.43
CA LEU A 407 -1.10 8.84 13.45
C LEU A 407 0.16 8.15 13.99
N GLY A 408 0.98 8.88 14.76
CA GLY A 408 2.19 8.34 15.38
C GLY A 408 1.94 7.24 16.42
N MET A 409 0.69 7.07 16.88
CA MET A 409 0.31 6.15 17.95
C MET A 409 -0.23 4.81 17.44
N SER A 410 0.10 4.43 16.20
CA SER A 410 -0.27 3.12 15.63
C SER A 410 0.12 1.95 16.53
N TYR A 411 -0.72 0.90 16.50
CA TYR A 411 -0.65 -0.25 17.40
C TYR A 411 -1.29 -1.47 16.74
N LEU A 412 -0.53 -2.56 16.61
CA LEU A 412 -1.02 -3.80 15.99
C LEU A 412 -1.00 -4.95 17.02
N PRO A 413 -2.16 -5.40 17.52
CA PRO A 413 -2.23 -6.57 18.39
C PRO A 413 -2.03 -7.87 17.60
N ILE A 414 -1.33 -8.82 18.21
CA ILE A 414 -1.07 -10.16 17.67
C ILE A 414 -1.24 -11.21 18.76
N ASN A 415 -1.32 -12.48 18.36
CA ASN A 415 -1.39 -13.64 19.25
C ASN A 415 -0.53 -14.80 18.69
N GLN A 416 -0.62 -15.98 19.28
CA GLN A 416 0.17 -17.16 18.87
C GLN A 416 0.07 -17.51 17.37
N ASN A 417 -1.02 -17.10 16.70
CA ASN A 417 -1.22 -17.36 15.27
C ASN A 417 -0.15 -16.68 14.41
N TRP A 418 0.52 -15.65 14.91
CA TRP A 418 1.64 -15.01 14.22
C TRP A 418 2.80 -16.00 13.98
N ASN A 419 3.21 -16.74 15.00
CA ASN A 419 4.29 -17.73 14.89
C ASN A 419 3.88 -18.89 13.99
N ARG A 420 2.63 -19.34 14.11
CA ARG A 420 2.04 -20.35 13.22
C ARG A 420 2.06 -19.88 11.77
N TYR A 421 1.61 -18.66 11.49
CA TYR A 421 1.62 -18.08 10.16
C TYR A 421 3.02 -18.00 9.55
N ILE A 422 4.02 -17.55 10.32
CA ILE A 422 5.41 -17.52 9.82
C ILE A 422 5.88 -18.93 9.47
N SER A 423 5.61 -19.92 10.34
CA SER A 423 5.97 -21.32 10.10
C SER A 423 5.26 -21.90 8.88
N ASP A 424 3.94 -21.72 8.78
CA ASP A 424 3.11 -22.25 7.69
C ASP A 424 3.47 -21.60 6.34
N ALA A 425 3.71 -20.28 6.33
CA ALA A 425 4.14 -19.56 5.14
C ALA A 425 5.55 -19.94 4.69
N GLU A 426 6.47 -20.14 5.64
CA GLU A 426 7.82 -20.58 5.31
C GLU A 426 7.86 -22.02 4.82
N GLN A 427 7.10 -22.90 5.47
CA GLN A 427 6.95 -24.29 5.04
C GLN A 427 6.36 -24.37 3.62
N ALA A 428 5.27 -23.63 3.36
CA ALA A 428 4.68 -23.57 2.02
C ALA A 428 5.65 -22.99 0.98
N PHE A 429 6.46 -22.00 1.36
CA PHE A 429 7.50 -21.46 0.50
C PHE A 429 8.56 -22.51 0.16
N GLU A 430 9.09 -23.20 1.18
CA GLU A 430 10.10 -24.24 1.00
C GLU A 430 9.60 -25.42 0.18
N ASP A 431 8.36 -25.87 0.42
CA ASP A 431 7.77 -27.01 -0.28
C ASP A 431 7.58 -26.71 -1.77
N LEU A 432 7.02 -25.54 -2.09
CA LEU A 432 6.87 -25.08 -3.46
C LEU A 432 8.24 -24.85 -4.14
N GLU A 433 9.23 -24.33 -3.41
CA GLU A 433 10.58 -24.16 -3.95
C GLU A 433 11.26 -25.50 -4.24
N LYS A 434 11.15 -26.48 -3.33
CA LYS A 434 11.63 -27.85 -3.53
C LYS A 434 10.92 -28.53 -4.70
N GLU A 435 9.60 -28.39 -4.80
CA GLU A 435 8.82 -28.91 -5.94
C GLU A 435 9.33 -28.31 -7.26
N SER A 436 9.50 -27.00 -7.32
CA SER A 436 10.06 -26.32 -8.50
C SER A 436 11.47 -26.81 -8.82
N GLN A 437 12.32 -27.04 -7.82
CA GLN A 437 13.68 -27.56 -8.02
C GLN A 437 13.65 -28.98 -8.59
N VAL A 438 12.77 -29.85 -8.07
CA VAL A 438 12.62 -31.23 -8.57
C VAL A 438 12.14 -31.24 -10.02
N LEU A 439 11.13 -30.44 -10.37
CA LEU A 439 10.63 -30.34 -11.75
C LEU A 439 11.71 -29.82 -12.71
N LEU A 440 12.48 -28.81 -12.30
CA LEU A 440 13.60 -28.30 -13.08
C LEU A 440 14.74 -29.30 -13.20
N SER A 441 15.03 -30.06 -12.14
CA SER A 441 16.06 -31.10 -12.14
C SER A 441 15.70 -32.24 -13.09
N GLN A 442 14.45 -32.70 -13.08
CA GLN A 442 13.95 -33.67 -14.05
C GLN A 442 14.11 -33.17 -15.49
N ARG A 443 13.78 -31.91 -15.75
CA ARG A 443 13.96 -31.28 -17.07
C ARG A 443 15.42 -31.20 -17.48
N ALA A 444 16.32 -30.85 -16.55
CA ALA A 444 17.75 -30.78 -16.80
C ALA A 444 18.33 -32.18 -17.10
N ASN A 445 17.86 -33.21 -16.41
CA ASN A 445 18.25 -34.60 -16.66
C ASN A 445 17.78 -35.04 -18.06
N LEU A 446 16.54 -34.76 -18.43
CA LEU A 446 16.00 -35.04 -19.78
C LEU A 446 16.77 -34.31 -20.87
N ALA A 447 17.07 -33.02 -20.67
CA ALA A 447 17.90 -32.26 -21.59
C ALA A 447 19.29 -32.88 -21.71
N CYS A 448 19.94 -33.26 -20.59
CA CYS A 448 21.25 -33.88 -20.60
C CYS A 448 21.29 -35.23 -21.37
N GLN A 449 20.18 -35.97 -21.42
CA GLN A 449 20.10 -37.19 -22.23
C GLN A 449 20.31 -36.93 -23.72
N MET A 450 20.02 -35.72 -24.21
CA MET A 450 20.25 -35.32 -25.61
C MET A 450 21.73 -35.30 -26.03
N ALA A 451 22.66 -35.44 -25.08
CA ALA A 451 24.07 -35.70 -25.37
C ALA A 451 24.25 -37.02 -26.14
N HIS A 452 23.40 -38.02 -25.86
CA HIS A 452 23.38 -39.28 -26.60
C HIS A 452 22.88 -38.99 -28.03
N ASP A 453 23.59 -39.51 -29.03
CA ASP A 453 23.32 -39.34 -30.47
C ASP A 453 23.41 -37.90 -31.01
N ASN A 454 23.98 -36.96 -30.25
CA ASN A 454 24.04 -35.53 -30.61
C ASN A 454 22.67 -34.91 -30.92
N ALA A 455 21.60 -35.40 -30.27
CA ALA A 455 20.23 -34.94 -30.50
C ALA A 455 20.04 -33.46 -30.18
N TYR A 456 20.85 -32.90 -29.27
CA TYR A 456 20.83 -31.48 -28.90
C TYR A 456 21.05 -30.52 -30.08
N LYS A 457 21.74 -30.96 -31.15
CA LYS A 457 21.93 -30.14 -32.37
C LYS A 457 20.64 -29.88 -33.13
N ARG A 458 19.60 -30.69 -32.88
CA ARG A 458 18.27 -30.55 -33.49
C ARG A 458 17.29 -29.82 -32.57
N ASP A 459 17.68 -29.52 -31.33
CA ASP A 459 16.83 -28.85 -30.34
C ASP A 459 16.91 -27.33 -30.43
N ILE A 460 15.76 -26.65 -30.38
CA ILE A 460 15.65 -25.20 -30.59
C ILE A 460 16.23 -24.38 -29.42
N TRP A 461 16.27 -24.93 -28.20
CA TRP A 461 16.70 -24.21 -26.99
C TRP A 461 18.13 -24.52 -26.56
N PHE A 462 18.65 -25.71 -26.85
CA PHE A 462 19.94 -26.18 -26.32
C PHE A 462 21.09 -26.28 -27.33
N TRP A 463 20.87 -25.99 -28.61
CA TRP A 463 21.89 -26.10 -29.67
C TRP A 463 23.13 -25.21 -29.44
N ASP A 464 23.00 -24.09 -28.72
CA ASP A 464 24.03 -23.08 -28.47
C ASP A 464 24.74 -23.23 -27.11
N GLU A 465 24.38 -24.25 -26.31
CA GLU A 465 24.96 -24.47 -24.98
C GLU A 465 26.31 -25.22 -25.01
N ASP A 466 27.06 -25.17 -23.91
CA ASP A 466 28.39 -25.79 -23.76
C ASP A 466 28.28 -27.30 -23.46
N TRP A 467 28.22 -28.09 -24.54
CA TRP A 467 28.14 -29.56 -24.51
C TRP A 467 29.48 -30.28 -24.33
N ASP A 468 30.59 -29.56 -24.15
CA ASP A 468 31.90 -30.17 -23.97
C ASP A 468 31.95 -30.99 -22.67
N THR A 469 32.50 -32.20 -22.76
CA THR A 469 32.63 -33.12 -21.63
C THR A 469 34.08 -33.14 -21.13
N LYS A 470 34.28 -33.26 -19.81
CA LYS A 470 35.61 -33.55 -19.26
C LYS A 470 35.68 -35.02 -18.90
N TYR A 471 36.67 -35.69 -19.47
CA TYR A 471 36.99 -37.09 -19.15
C TYR A 471 37.88 -37.19 -17.91
N LEU A 472 37.75 -38.30 -17.21
CA LEU A 472 38.59 -38.61 -16.05
C LEU A 472 40.03 -38.89 -16.52
N LYS A 473 40.99 -38.04 -16.12
CA LYS A 473 42.42 -38.26 -16.40
C LYS A 473 43.01 -39.13 -15.29
N MET A 474 43.32 -40.39 -15.60
CA MET A 474 44.01 -41.30 -14.69
C MET A 474 45.47 -40.87 -14.50
N LYS A 475 45.99 -40.99 -13.29
CA LYS A 475 47.44 -40.86 -13.03
C LYS A 475 48.15 -42.03 -13.70
N LYS A 476 49.29 -41.76 -14.34
CA LYS A 476 50.19 -42.83 -14.78
C LYS A 476 50.69 -43.59 -13.54
N PRO A 477 50.83 -44.93 -13.60
CA PRO A 477 51.39 -45.69 -12.49
C PRO A 477 52.79 -45.16 -12.17
N SER A 478 52.97 -44.63 -10.96
CA SER A 478 54.29 -44.23 -10.50
C SER A 478 55.14 -45.48 -10.30
N LYS A 479 56.26 -45.62 -11.01
CA LYS A 479 57.32 -46.57 -10.63
C LYS A 479 57.76 -46.20 -9.21
N LYS A 480 57.32 -46.94 -8.20
CA LYS A 480 57.75 -46.72 -6.81
C LYS A 480 59.23 -47.14 -6.70
N SER A 481 60.14 -46.16 -6.67
CA SER A 481 61.41 -46.32 -5.95
C SER A 481 61.08 -46.34 -4.46
N GLY A 482 61.55 -47.37 -3.78
CA GLY A 482 61.08 -47.72 -2.44
C GLY A 482 61.32 -46.65 -1.38
N LYS A 483 60.37 -46.56 -0.45
CA LYS A 483 60.62 -46.43 0.99
C LYS A 483 59.35 -46.76 1.77
N GLN A 484 59.56 -47.46 2.88
CA GLN A 484 58.59 -48.06 3.78
C GLN A 484 57.71 -47.01 4.47
N GLU A 485 56.44 -47.35 4.71
CA GLU A 485 55.68 -46.79 5.83
C GLU A 485 54.93 -47.89 6.59
N SER A 486 54.83 -47.62 7.88
CA SER A 486 54.53 -48.46 9.03
C SER A 486 53.05 -48.78 9.22
N VAL A 487 52.84 -49.96 9.80
CA VAL A 487 51.57 -50.55 10.24
C VAL A 487 50.95 -49.78 11.41
N THR A 488 49.63 -49.60 11.40
CA THR A 488 48.81 -49.65 12.63
C THR A 488 47.47 -50.33 12.31
N ASN A 489 47.20 -51.37 13.11
CA ASN A 489 46.05 -52.27 13.08
C ASN A 489 44.78 -51.59 13.58
N LEU A 490 43.61 -52.08 13.13
CA LEU A 490 42.41 -52.22 13.95
C LEU A 490 41.61 -53.43 13.46
N GLU A 491 41.20 -54.23 14.44
CA GLU A 491 40.65 -55.58 14.41
C GLU A 491 39.20 -55.63 13.91
N ILE A 492 38.83 -56.70 13.19
CA ILE A 492 37.49 -57.31 13.26
C ILE A 492 37.64 -58.84 13.13
N ASN A 493 37.11 -59.53 14.15
CA ASN A 493 36.93 -60.98 14.25
C ASN A 493 35.63 -61.44 13.57
N GLU A 494 35.63 -62.70 13.14
CA GLU A 494 34.51 -63.64 12.97
C GLU A 494 33.48 -63.38 11.83
N VAL A 495 33.64 -64.10 10.70
CA VAL A 495 32.63 -65.00 10.07
C VAL A 495 33.36 -65.97 9.08
N GLU A 496 33.65 -67.20 9.50
CA GLU A 496 34.47 -68.18 8.76
C GLU A 496 33.74 -69.02 7.67
N GLU A 497 32.55 -68.64 7.19
CA GLU A 497 31.87 -69.37 6.09
C GLU A 497 31.53 -68.52 4.84
N GLU A 498 31.70 -67.19 4.89
CA GLU A 498 31.57 -66.31 3.71
C GLU A 498 32.92 -66.06 2.98
N GLU A 499 34.04 -66.53 3.55
CA GLU A 499 35.39 -66.17 3.12
C GLU A 499 35.86 -66.80 1.81
N GLU A 500 35.33 -67.94 1.34
CA GLU A 500 35.74 -68.48 0.03
C GLU A 500 35.13 -67.69 -1.13
N GLU A 501 33.88 -67.23 -1.02
CA GLU A 501 33.25 -66.38 -2.05
C GLU A 501 33.73 -64.93 -1.92
N GLY A 502 33.91 -64.46 -0.69
CA GLY A 502 34.54 -63.18 -0.34
C GLY A 502 35.95 -63.05 -0.90
N ASN A 503 36.85 -64.00 -0.64
CA ASN A 503 38.24 -63.99 -1.16
C ASN A 503 38.29 -64.13 -2.69
N ARG A 504 37.40 -64.92 -3.28
CA ARG A 504 37.32 -65.10 -4.74
C ARG A 504 36.81 -63.83 -5.44
N LEU A 505 35.88 -63.11 -4.82
CA LEU A 505 35.45 -61.79 -5.26
C LEU A 505 36.55 -60.76 -4.98
N GLU A 506 37.22 -60.77 -3.83
CA GLU A 506 38.30 -59.85 -3.49
C GLU A 506 39.48 -59.98 -4.46
N GLU A 507 39.87 -61.20 -4.84
CA GLU A 507 40.86 -61.45 -5.90
C GLU A 507 40.38 -60.93 -7.26
N LYS A 508 39.11 -61.17 -7.61
CA LYS A 508 38.51 -60.71 -8.88
C LYS A 508 38.36 -59.20 -8.95
N PHE A 509 38.16 -58.52 -7.82
CA PHE A 509 38.03 -57.07 -7.69
C PHE A 509 39.34 -56.39 -7.24
N LYS A 510 40.42 -57.14 -6.98
CA LYS A 510 41.74 -56.63 -6.55
C LYS A 510 42.34 -55.64 -7.55
N GLU A 511 42.17 -55.92 -8.84
CA GLU A 511 42.53 -55.01 -9.94
C GLU A 511 41.71 -53.71 -9.88
N LEU A 512 40.43 -53.78 -9.51
CA LEU A 512 39.56 -52.60 -9.36
C LEU A 512 39.92 -51.77 -8.13
N TRP A 513 40.33 -52.41 -7.02
CA TRP A 513 40.82 -51.72 -5.83
C TRP A 513 42.15 -51.00 -6.06
N THR A 514 43.08 -51.61 -6.79
CA THR A 514 44.34 -50.95 -7.21
C THR A 514 44.11 -49.78 -8.17
N THR A 515 42.98 -49.76 -8.88
CA THR A 515 42.57 -48.65 -9.75
C THR A 515 42.26 -47.36 -8.95
N LYS A 516 41.93 -47.47 -7.65
CA LYS A 516 41.69 -46.32 -6.75
C LYS A 516 42.93 -45.42 -6.63
N ASP A 517 44.12 -46.00 -6.62
CA ASP A 517 45.40 -45.28 -6.49
C ASP A 517 45.78 -44.49 -7.75
N LEU A 518 45.23 -44.91 -8.90
CA LEU A 518 45.40 -44.24 -10.19
C LEU A 518 44.45 -43.03 -10.34
N LEU A 519 43.56 -42.77 -9.38
CA LEU A 519 42.66 -41.62 -9.46
C LEU A 519 43.38 -40.30 -9.11
N PRO A 520 43.03 -39.19 -9.79
CA PRO A 520 43.55 -37.86 -9.47
C PRO A 520 43.13 -37.42 -8.06
N LYS A 521 44.02 -36.68 -7.37
CA LYS A 521 43.78 -36.18 -5.99
C LYS A 521 42.57 -35.25 -5.92
N VAL A 522 42.34 -34.47 -6.98
CA VAL A 522 41.13 -33.65 -7.17
C VAL A 522 40.19 -34.41 -8.11
N ARG A 523 39.08 -34.92 -7.58
CA ARG A 523 38.06 -35.63 -8.37
C ARG A 523 37.29 -34.64 -9.22
N THR A 524 37.18 -34.93 -10.52
CA THR A 524 36.32 -34.16 -11.41
C THR A 524 34.87 -34.54 -11.15
N ILE A 525 34.01 -33.54 -10.90
CA ILE A 525 32.58 -33.75 -10.66
C ILE A 525 31.95 -34.28 -11.95
N LEU A 526 31.23 -35.41 -11.88
CA LEU A 526 30.51 -36.05 -12.99
C LEU A 526 31.29 -36.06 -14.33
N PRO A 527 32.36 -36.85 -14.45
CA PRO A 527 33.09 -37.01 -15.71
C PRO A 527 32.18 -37.55 -16.81
N GLY A 528 32.33 -37.04 -18.04
CA GLY A 528 31.49 -37.43 -19.18
C GLY A 528 30.18 -36.65 -19.33
N TYR A 529 29.80 -35.83 -18.35
CA TYR A 529 28.63 -34.93 -18.46
C TYR A 529 29.00 -33.57 -19.09
N PRO A 530 28.04 -32.90 -19.77
CA PRO A 530 28.22 -31.56 -20.32
C PRO A 530 28.64 -30.52 -19.28
N ASN A 531 29.47 -29.55 -19.67
CA ASN A 531 29.91 -28.48 -18.79
C ASN A 531 28.75 -27.62 -18.24
N TRP A 532 27.74 -27.31 -19.06
CA TRP A 532 26.57 -26.54 -18.60
C TRP A 532 25.83 -27.27 -17.47
N TYR A 533 25.65 -28.59 -17.58
CA TYR A 533 24.95 -29.42 -16.60
C TYR A 533 25.76 -29.56 -15.31
N ARG A 534 27.08 -29.76 -15.44
CA ARG A 534 27.99 -29.87 -14.27
C ARG A 534 28.03 -28.62 -13.41
N LYS A 535 27.84 -27.44 -14.01
CA LYS A 535 27.72 -26.17 -13.26
C LYS A 535 26.50 -26.12 -12.34
N LEU A 536 25.50 -26.99 -12.57
CA LEU A 536 24.27 -27.08 -11.78
C LEU A 536 24.38 -28.06 -10.60
N CYS A 537 25.45 -28.85 -10.52
CA CYS A 537 25.64 -29.87 -9.50
C CYS A 537 26.47 -29.35 -8.31
N THR A 538 26.10 -29.75 -7.10
CA THR A 538 26.89 -29.51 -5.88
C THR A 538 28.12 -30.43 -5.82
N LYS A 539 29.11 -30.08 -4.98
CA LYS A 539 30.31 -30.91 -4.82
C LYS A 539 30.00 -32.11 -3.90
N PRO A 540 30.62 -33.28 -4.13
CA PRO A 540 30.45 -34.45 -3.28
C PRO A 540 30.78 -34.23 -1.79
N SER A 541 31.58 -33.22 -1.45
CA SER A 541 31.95 -32.87 -0.09
C SER A 541 31.00 -31.87 0.58
N SER A 542 29.91 -31.47 -0.08
CA SER A 542 29.03 -30.40 0.40
C SER A 542 28.01 -30.86 1.45
N SER A 543 27.58 -32.13 1.42
CA SER A 543 26.65 -32.70 2.40
C SER A 543 26.90 -34.21 2.58
N PRO A 544 26.62 -34.80 3.75
CA PRO A 544 26.69 -36.25 3.97
C PRO A 544 25.76 -37.02 3.03
N ASP A 545 24.57 -36.47 2.75
CA ASP A 545 23.54 -37.05 1.88
C ASP A 545 23.64 -36.59 0.42
N TRP A 546 24.86 -36.28 -0.05
CA TRP A 546 25.04 -35.80 -1.41
C TRP A 546 24.65 -36.86 -2.45
N VAL A 547 23.76 -36.48 -3.37
CA VAL A 547 23.36 -37.32 -4.51
C VAL A 547 23.86 -36.68 -5.82
N PRO A 548 24.31 -37.47 -6.81
CA PRO A 548 24.57 -37.00 -8.16
C PRO A 548 23.34 -36.35 -8.82
N GLY A 549 23.40 -35.05 -9.13
CA GLY A 549 22.31 -34.37 -9.87
C GLY A 549 22.38 -32.84 -9.85
N PRO A 550 21.54 -32.15 -10.64
CA PRO A 550 21.51 -30.70 -10.73
C PRO A 550 20.67 -30.10 -9.59
N HIS A 551 21.31 -29.83 -8.46
CA HIS A 551 20.66 -29.32 -7.24
C HIS A 551 20.61 -27.79 -7.15
N LEU A 552 21.47 -27.09 -7.90
CA LEU A 552 21.61 -25.63 -7.84
C LEU A 552 20.61 -24.88 -8.73
N LEU A 553 19.54 -25.54 -9.18
CA LEU A 553 18.57 -24.99 -10.12
C LEU A 553 17.62 -23.99 -9.44
N SER A 554 17.37 -22.87 -10.10
CA SER A 554 16.38 -21.90 -9.64
C SER A 554 15.75 -21.16 -10.81
N THR A 555 14.59 -20.53 -10.56
CA THR A 555 13.88 -19.72 -11.56
C THR A 555 14.63 -18.45 -11.96
N SER A 556 15.74 -18.11 -11.30
CA SER A 556 16.58 -16.94 -11.65
C SER A 556 17.75 -17.27 -12.58
N MET A 557 18.05 -18.55 -12.80
CA MET A 557 19.17 -18.95 -13.66
C MET A 557 18.85 -18.74 -15.15
N LYS A 558 19.88 -18.42 -15.94
CA LYS A 558 19.76 -18.24 -17.39
C LYS A 558 19.37 -19.50 -18.16
N ILE A 559 19.70 -20.68 -17.65
CA ILE A 559 19.34 -21.95 -18.29
C ILE A 559 17.86 -22.30 -18.10
N THR A 560 17.20 -21.74 -17.08
CA THR A 560 15.84 -22.10 -16.69
C THR A 560 14.79 -21.81 -17.76
N PRO A 561 14.77 -20.64 -18.43
CA PRO A 561 13.84 -20.40 -19.54
C PRO A 561 14.01 -21.39 -20.71
N LYS A 562 15.24 -21.88 -20.95
CA LYS A 562 15.53 -22.92 -21.96
C LYS A 562 15.01 -24.28 -21.52
N LEU A 563 15.23 -24.67 -20.26
CA LEU A 563 14.72 -25.92 -19.66
C LEU A 563 13.19 -26.02 -19.68
N LEU A 564 12.51 -24.88 -19.59
CA LEU A 564 11.05 -24.79 -19.65
C LEU A 564 10.51 -24.62 -21.07
N SER A 565 11.39 -24.53 -22.07
CA SER A 565 11.04 -24.30 -23.48
C SER A 565 10.08 -23.11 -23.67
N LEU A 566 10.39 -22.00 -23.00
CA LEU A 566 9.50 -20.83 -23.00
C LEU A 566 9.42 -20.17 -24.39
N THR A 567 8.23 -19.69 -24.71
CA THR A 567 7.93 -18.95 -25.93
C THR A 567 7.28 -17.60 -25.61
N TRP A 568 7.51 -16.60 -26.48
CA TRP A 568 6.88 -15.30 -26.46
C TRP A 568 6.06 -15.11 -27.74
N GLU A 569 4.75 -14.88 -27.60
CA GLU A 569 3.80 -14.81 -28.73
C GLU A 569 3.89 -16.05 -29.65
N GLY A 570 4.24 -17.21 -29.08
CA GLY A 570 4.46 -18.47 -29.81
C GLY A 570 5.86 -18.66 -30.42
N TYR A 571 6.76 -17.67 -30.31
CA TYR A 571 8.14 -17.75 -30.80
C TYR A 571 9.13 -18.15 -29.69
N PRO A 572 10.13 -19.00 -29.96
CA PRO A 572 11.04 -19.50 -28.93
C PRO A 572 11.94 -18.40 -28.36
N LEU A 573 12.09 -18.37 -27.03
CA LEU A 573 13.00 -17.46 -26.35
C LEU A 573 14.47 -17.85 -26.54
N HIS A 574 15.31 -16.85 -26.74
CA HIS A 574 16.76 -16.99 -26.86
C HIS A 574 17.49 -15.85 -26.15
N TYR A 575 18.71 -16.11 -25.66
CA TYR A 575 19.50 -15.13 -24.91
C TYR A 575 20.76 -14.77 -25.67
N ILE A 576 20.98 -13.47 -25.91
CA ILE A 576 22.20 -12.96 -26.53
C ILE A 576 22.94 -12.07 -25.53
N GLN A 577 24.25 -12.33 -25.35
CA GLN A 577 25.10 -11.52 -24.47
C GLN A 577 25.13 -10.06 -24.95
N GLY A 578 24.88 -9.12 -24.03
CA GLY A 578 24.82 -7.68 -24.33
C GLY A 578 23.45 -7.15 -24.77
N GLN A 579 22.54 -8.02 -25.24
CA GLN A 579 21.17 -7.64 -25.62
C GLN A 579 20.10 -8.18 -24.66
N GLY A 580 20.42 -9.24 -23.92
CA GLY A 580 19.50 -9.89 -22.98
C GLY A 580 18.60 -10.92 -23.66
N TRP A 581 17.45 -11.19 -23.03
CA TRP A 581 16.45 -12.12 -23.56
C TRP A 581 15.62 -11.50 -24.68
N GLY A 582 15.39 -12.31 -25.70
CA GLY A 582 14.54 -12.02 -26.85
C GLY A 582 13.92 -13.30 -27.39
N PHE A 583 13.37 -13.24 -28.59
CA PHE A 583 12.79 -14.38 -29.30
C PHE A 583 13.21 -14.38 -30.77
N LEU A 584 13.17 -15.57 -31.37
CA LEU A 584 13.61 -15.81 -32.74
C LEU A 584 12.43 -15.92 -33.70
N ILE A 585 12.47 -15.18 -34.79
CA ILE A 585 11.48 -15.23 -35.88
C ILE A 585 12.17 -15.64 -37.18
N PRO A 586 11.80 -16.77 -37.81
CA PRO A 586 12.39 -17.17 -39.09
C PRO A 586 11.88 -16.28 -40.23
N PHE A 587 12.79 -15.87 -41.12
CA PHE A 587 12.46 -15.13 -42.35
C PHE A 587 12.97 -15.82 -43.64
N SER A 588 13.84 -16.82 -43.51
CA SER A 588 14.36 -17.61 -44.63
C SER A 588 13.93 -19.07 -44.48
N ASP A 589 13.62 -19.72 -45.60
CA ASP A 589 13.32 -21.15 -45.73
C ASP A 589 14.48 -21.95 -46.35
N ASP A 590 15.65 -21.31 -46.52
CA ASP A 590 16.84 -21.94 -47.08
C ASP A 590 17.43 -23.00 -46.13
N LEU A 591 17.11 -24.27 -46.44
CA LEU A 591 17.58 -25.47 -45.76
C LEU A 591 18.87 -26.05 -46.38
N GLU A 592 19.41 -25.45 -47.44
CA GLU A 592 20.57 -26.01 -48.16
C GLU A 592 21.92 -25.63 -47.53
N THR A 593 21.96 -24.58 -46.70
CA THR A 593 23.16 -24.18 -45.94
C THR A 593 23.26 -24.91 -44.58
N GLU A 594 24.40 -25.54 -44.27
CA GLU A 594 24.68 -26.09 -42.93
C GLU A 594 24.79 -24.96 -41.90
N LYS A 595 23.71 -24.75 -41.13
CA LYS A 595 23.60 -23.76 -40.04
C LYS A 595 23.64 -24.47 -38.68
N LYS A 596 24.09 -23.79 -37.61
CA LYS A 596 24.07 -24.36 -36.24
C LYS A 596 22.67 -24.30 -35.63
N LEU A 597 21.87 -23.31 -36.03
CA LEU A 597 20.47 -23.21 -35.64
C LEU A 597 19.63 -24.28 -36.37
N PRO A 598 18.80 -25.08 -35.66
CA PRO A 598 17.95 -26.10 -36.29
C PRO A 598 16.72 -25.49 -36.97
N LEU A 599 16.95 -24.87 -38.15
CA LEU A 599 15.93 -24.14 -38.91
C LEU A 599 14.72 -25.01 -39.32
N ARG A 600 14.94 -26.30 -39.61
CA ARG A 600 13.87 -27.25 -39.97
C ARG A 600 12.86 -27.47 -38.84
N GLU A 601 13.32 -27.54 -37.59
CA GLU A 601 12.43 -27.70 -36.43
C GLU A 601 11.78 -26.35 -36.06
N LEU A 602 12.50 -25.24 -36.22
CA LEU A 602 11.96 -23.90 -36.02
C LEU A 602 10.79 -23.59 -36.98
N LEU A 603 10.92 -23.92 -38.27
CA LEU A 603 9.87 -23.71 -39.28
C LEU A 603 8.63 -24.60 -39.08
N LYS A 604 8.77 -25.77 -38.46
CA LYS A 604 7.61 -26.59 -38.05
C LYS A 604 6.81 -25.93 -36.92
N LYS A 605 7.51 -25.26 -36.01
CA LYS A 605 6.92 -24.66 -34.81
C LYS A 605 6.42 -23.23 -35.04
N CYS A 606 7.06 -22.48 -35.93
CA CYS A 606 6.75 -21.09 -36.24
C CYS A 606 6.51 -20.88 -37.75
N PRO A 607 5.34 -20.38 -38.18
CA PRO A 607 5.09 -20.10 -39.60
C PRO A 607 5.94 -18.93 -40.11
N LEU A 608 6.36 -19.00 -41.37
CA LEU A 608 7.01 -17.89 -42.08
C LEU A 608 6.05 -16.70 -42.22
N LEU A 609 6.54 -15.50 -41.93
CA LEU A 609 5.81 -14.26 -42.18
C LEU A 609 5.79 -14.00 -43.71
N SER A 610 4.79 -14.53 -44.43
CA SER A 610 4.64 -14.30 -45.87
C SER A 610 3.69 -13.13 -46.19
N LYS A 611 4.02 -12.34 -47.21
CA LYS A 611 3.05 -11.43 -47.85
C LYS A 611 2.04 -12.30 -48.61
N LYS A 612 0.76 -12.33 -48.20
CA LYS A 612 -0.28 -12.89 -49.07
C LYS A 612 -0.25 -12.14 -50.41
N PRO A 613 -0.07 -12.83 -51.56
CA PRO A 613 -0.27 -12.20 -52.85
C PRO A 613 -1.76 -11.88 -52.99
N ILE A 614 -2.07 -10.61 -53.23
CA ILE A 614 -3.40 -10.17 -53.65
C ILE A 614 -3.68 -10.88 -54.98
N SER A 615 -4.59 -11.85 -54.96
CA SER A 615 -5.14 -12.42 -56.19
C SER A 615 -5.89 -11.32 -56.91
N VAL A 616 -5.35 -10.91 -58.05
CA VAL A 616 -5.95 -9.94 -58.97
C VAL A 616 -7.06 -10.66 -59.73
N ASN A 617 -8.31 -10.36 -59.35
CA ASN A 617 -9.51 -10.54 -60.17
C ASN A 617 -10.56 -9.60 -59.56
N GLY A 618 -11.13 -8.60 -60.22
CA GLY A 618 -10.91 -8.01 -61.52
C GLY A 618 -11.69 -6.69 -61.55
N LYS A 619 -11.11 -5.67 -62.19
CA LYS A 619 -11.77 -4.64 -63.02
C LYS A 619 -13.03 -3.86 -62.57
N GLU A 620 -13.52 -3.90 -61.32
CA GLU A 620 -14.69 -3.08 -60.93
C GLU A 620 -14.43 -1.96 -59.90
N THR A 621 -13.24 -1.84 -59.32
CA THR A 621 -13.02 -0.89 -58.20
C THR A 621 -12.22 0.37 -58.57
N MET A 622 -11.86 0.55 -59.84
CA MET A 622 -11.04 1.70 -60.28
C MET A 622 -11.84 3.00 -60.50
N ALA A 623 -13.17 2.95 -60.43
CA ALA A 623 -14.02 4.14 -60.62
C ALA A 623 -14.23 4.97 -59.34
N ASN A 624 -13.88 4.45 -58.16
CA ASN A 624 -14.12 5.16 -56.88
C ASN A 624 -12.88 5.85 -56.30
N ILE A 625 -11.71 5.73 -56.95
CA ILE A 625 -10.46 6.32 -56.46
C ILE A 625 -10.31 7.79 -56.89
N VAL A 626 -10.95 8.21 -57.99
CA VAL A 626 -10.85 9.59 -58.49
C VAL A 626 -11.60 10.59 -57.58
N LYS A 627 -12.47 10.12 -56.69
CA LYS A 627 -13.19 10.97 -55.71
C LYS A 627 -12.51 11.11 -54.34
N THR A 628 -11.44 10.36 -54.07
CA THR A 628 -10.72 10.38 -52.78
C THR A 628 -9.33 11.00 -52.88
N VAL A 629 -8.96 11.53 -54.05
CA VAL A 629 -7.67 12.19 -54.30
C VAL A 629 -7.65 13.66 -53.87
N ASP A 630 -8.80 14.26 -53.49
CA ASP A 630 -8.88 15.68 -53.13
C ASP A 630 -8.55 16.01 -51.65
N GLU A 631 -8.25 15.03 -50.80
CA GLU A 631 -8.00 15.27 -49.36
C GLU A 631 -6.54 15.10 -48.91
N HIS A 632 -5.60 14.96 -49.84
CA HIS A 632 -4.18 14.98 -49.53
C HIS A 632 -3.53 16.34 -49.82
N LEU A 633 -3.58 17.25 -48.84
CA LEU A 633 -2.57 18.31 -48.69
C LEU A 633 -2.50 18.82 -47.23
N SER A 634 -1.71 18.13 -46.39
CA SER A 634 -0.47 18.72 -45.90
C SER A 634 0.24 17.86 -44.84
N LYS A 635 1.58 17.88 -44.95
CA LYS A 635 2.61 17.40 -44.00
C LYS A 635 2.96 15.91 -44.02
N LYS A 636 3.63 15.49 -45.09
CA LYS A 636 4.32 14.19 -45.20
C LYS A 636 5.85 14.25 -45.17
N GLU A 637 6.47 15.41 -44.89
CA GLU A 637 7.95 15.56 -44.95
C GLU A 637 8.67 15.74 -43.60
N TYR A 638 8.00 15.66 -42.45
CA TYR A 638 8.67 15.81 -41.15
C TYR A 638 9.00 14.49 -40.43
N TYR A 639 8.33 13.38 -40.78
CA TYR A 639 8.48 12.10 -40.05
C TYR A 639 9.34 11.04 -40.75
N SER A 640 9.99 11.35 -41.89
CA SER A 640 10.86 10.39 -42.59
C SER A 640 12.26 10.24 -41.96
N ARG A 641 12.45 10.63 -40.70
CA ARG A 641 13.71 10.42 -39.94
C ARG A 641 13.48 9.87 -38.53
N LEU A 642 12.60 8.88 -38.42
CA LEU A 642 12.60 7.94 -37.30
C LEU A 642 12.91 6.55 -37.90
N LYS A 643 13.98 5.93 -37.40
CA LYS A 643 14.63 4.69 -37.83
C LYS A 643 13.72 3.77 -38.65
N GLN A 644 14.06 3.53 -39.91
CA GLN A 644 13.41 2.52 -40.74
C GLN A 644 13.57 1.14 -40.10
N ASP A 645 12.45 0.55 -39.70
CA ASP A 645 12.34 -0.87 -39.45
C ASP A 645 12.56 -1.62 -40.78
N LYS A 646 13.66 -2.36 -40.91
CA LYS A 646 14.01 -3.09 -42.14
C LYS A 646 13.16 -4.35 -42.35
N THR A 647 12.31 -4.72 -41.39
CA THR A 647 11.35 -5.82 -41.55
C THR A 647 10.14 -5.46 -42.43
N GLY A 648 10.06 -4.21 -42.92
CA GLY A 648 8.95 -3.75 -43.76
C GLY A 648 7.59 -3.74 -43.06
N GLY A 649 7.56 -3.78 -41.72
CA GLY A 649 6.33 -3.86 -40.92
C GLY A 649 5.67 -5.24 -40.91
N LEU A 650 6.41 -6.32 -41.21
CA LEU A 650 5.88 -7.69 -41.21
C LEU A 650 5.57 -8.22 -39.80
N TYR A 651 6.36 -7.86 -38.78
CA TYR A 651 6.08 -8.18 -37.39
C TYR A 651 5.32 -7.02 -36.72
N LYS A 652 4.16 -7.32 -36.11
CA LYS A 652 3.29 -6.34 -35.43
C LYS A 652 3.16 -6.57 -33.92
N GLY A 653 3.96 -7.48 -33.36
CA GLY A 653 3.90 -7.85 -31.95
C GLY A 653 4.75 -6.95 -31.04
N ALA A 654 4.89 -7.34 -29.77
CA ALA A 654 5.45 -6.51 -28.71
C ALA A 654 6.99 -6.41 -28.68
N GLY A 655 7.69 -7.18 -29.51
CA GLY A 655 9.15 -7.27 -29.52
C GLY A 655 9.84 -5.99 -30.01
N VAL A 656 11.01 -5.71 -29.44
CA VAL A 656 11.86 -4.57 -29.84
C VAL A 656 12.93 -5.05 -30.80
N TRP A 657 12.85 -4.62 -32.07
CA TRP A 657 13.86 -4.93 -33.07
C TRP A 657 15.22 -4.32 -32.69
N CYS A 658 16.30 -5.11 -32.77
CA CYS A 658 17.64 -4.66 -32.40
C CYS A 658 18.69 -4.81 -33.52
N ASN A 659 18.27 -4.93 -34.79
CA ASN A 659 19.15 -5.08 -35.96
C ASN A 659 20.11 -6.28 -35.85
N ILE A 660 19.67 -7.39 -35.25
CA ILE A 660 20.48 -8.62 -35.16
C ILE A 660 19.79 -9.73 -35.93
N GLU A 661 20.52 -10.25 -36.90
CA GLU A 661 20.16 -11.43 -37.67
C GLU A 661 21.04 -12.58 -37.17
N VAL A 662 20.41 -13.69 -36.82
CA VAL A 662 21.08 -14.90 -36.35
C VAL A 662 21.22 -15.84 -37.55
N GLU A 663 22.47 -16.11 -37.94
CA GLU A 663 22.85 -17.02 -39.03
C GLU A 663 22.09 -16.80 -40.36
N ASP A 664 21.82 -15.53 -40.71
CA ASP A 664 21.13 -15.09 -41.92
C ASP A 664 19.79 -15.80 -42.20
N CYS A 665 19.12 -16.29 -41.14
CA CYS A 665 17.86 -17.02 -41.26
C CYS A 665 16.77 -16.57 -40.28
N CYS A 666 17.16 -15.96 -39.15
CA CYS A 666 16.23 -15.52 -38.13
C CYS A 666 16.48 -14.08 -37.68
N TRP A 667 15.40 -13.35 -37.45
CA TRP A 667 15.41 -12.07 -36.77
C TRP A 667 15.37 -12.29 -35.25
N PHE A 668 16.23 -11.58 -34.52
CA PHE A 668 16.18 -11.52 -33.06
C PHE A 668 15.48 -10.25 -32.57
N PHE A 669 14.39 -10.42 -31.83
CA PHE A 669 13.65 -9.33 -31.18
C PHE A 669 13.84 -9.38 -29.67
N LYS A 670 14.22 -8.26 -29.07
CA LYS A 670 14.36 -8.15 -27.61
C LYS A 670 13.00 -8.13 -26.94
N LEU A 671 12.92 -8.72 -25.75
CA LEU A 671 11.74 -8.60 -24.92
C LEU A 671 11.53 -7.14 -24.46
N PRO A 672 10.28 -6.66 -24.40
CA PRO A 672 9.98 -5.29 -24.01
C PRO A 672 10.25 -5.07 -22.51
N HIS A 673 11.07 -4.08 -22.19
CA HIS A 673 11.44 -3.74 -20.81
C HIS A 673 10.61 -2.56 -20.26
N LYS A 674 10.19 -2.64 -18.98
CA LYS A 674 9.33 -1.62 -18.32
C LYS A 674 9.89 -0.19 -18.34
N HIS A 675 11.23 -0.07 -18.29
CA HIS A 675 11.94 1.21 -18.30
C HIS A 675 12.33 1.69 -19.71
N GLY A 676 11.73 1.13 -20.76
CA GLY A 676 11.94 1.52 -22.15
C GLY A 676 12.88 0.59 -22.92
N THR A 677 12.93 0.82 -24.23
CA THR A 677 13.55 -0.06 -25.25
C THR A 677 15.08 -0.14 -25.18
N ALA A 678 15.73 0.82 -24.52
CA ALA A 678 17.18 0.83 -24.32
C ALA A 678 17.66 -0.21 -23.28
N ASN A 679 16.78 -0.63 -22.38
CA ASN A 679 17.12 -1.57 -21.31
C ASN A 679 16.90 -3.02 -21.74
N ASN A 680 17.71 -3.94 -21.19
CA ASN A 680 17.70 -5.35 -21.54
C ASN A 680 16.94 -6.18 -20.49
N VAL A 681 16.23 -7.20 -20.92
CA VAL A 681 15.60 -8.16 -20.00
C VAL A 681 16.63 -9.21 -19.60
N GLY A 682 16.96 -9.25 -18.30
CA GLY A 682 17.91 -10.21 -17.73
C GLY A 682 17.30 -11.57 -17.38
N ASN A 683 16.07 -11.58 -16.88
CA ASN A 683 15.33 -12.79 -16.50
C ASN A 683 13.86 -12.68 -16.98
N PRO A 684 13.38 -13.55 -17.88
CA PRO A 684 12.00 -13.53 -18.37
C PRO A 684 11.00 -14.09 -17.34
N LEU A 685 11.48 -14.69 -16.24
CA LEU A 685 10.68 -15.12 -15.08
C LEU A 685 10.68 -14.08 -13.94
N ALA A 686 11.17 -12.87 -14.20
CA ALA A 686 11.12 -11.78 -13.22
C ALA A 686 9.68 -11.32 -12.97
N LYS A 687 9.46 -10.67 -11.82
CA LYS A 687 8.15 -10.19 -11.33
C LYS A 687 7.32 -9.47 -12.40
N ASP A 688 7.95 -8.63 -13.22
CA ASP A 688 7.26 -7.81 -14.22
C ASP A 688 6.68 -8.62 -15.39
N PHE A 689 7.20 -9.83 -15.63
CA PHE A 689 6.77 -10.72 -16.71
C PHE A 689 5.81 -11.81 -16.24
N LEU A 690 5.67 -12.02 -14.91
CA LEU A 690 4.76 -13.03 -14.34
C LEU A 690 3.30 -12.80 -14.74
N ILE A 691 2.87 -11.56 -14.93
CA ILE A 691 1.50 -11.20 -15.38
C ILE A 691 1.28 -11.58 -16.85
N LYS A 692 2.34 -11.56 -17.67
CA LYS A 692 2.24 -11.85 -19.10
C LYS A 692 2.02 -13.34 -19.40
N PHE A 693 2.17 -14.19 -18.40
CA PHE A 693 1.78 -15.60 -18.47
C PHE A 693 0.26 -15.78 -18.46
N SER A 694 -0.47 -15.05 -17.61
CA SER A 694 -1.94 -15.12 -17.57
C SER A 694 -2.59 -14.59 -18.85
N GLU A 695 -1.88 -13.74 -19.59
CA GLU A 695 -2.32 -13.20 -20.88
C GLU A 695 -1.98 -14.13 -22.06
N ASN A 696 -1.41 -15.31 -21.81
CA ASN A 696 -0.89 -16.26 -22.81
C ASN A 696 0.18 -15.68 -23.77
N VAL A 697 0.76 -14.52 -23.45
CA VAL A 697 1.84 -13.90 -24.23
C VAL A 697 3.16 -14.63 -24.01
N LEU A 698 3.42 -15.05 -22.77
CA LEU A 698 4.58 -15.85 -22.42
C LEU A 698 4.09 -17.22 -21.94
N SER A 699 4.52 -18.30 -22.59
CA SER A 699 4.01 -19.65 -22.31
C SER A 699 5.11 -20.70 -22.37
N GLY A 700 4.92 -21.80 -21.64
CA GLY A 700 5.79 -22.97 -21.70
C GLY A 700 5.11 -24.11 -22.46
N ASP A 701 5.90 -24.94 -23.13
CA ASP A 701 5.41 -26.02 -23.98
C ASP A 701 4.89 -27.27 -23.23
N SER A 702 5.00 -27.28 -21.89
CA SER A 702 4.75 -28.49 -21.09
C SER A 702 4.02 -28.21 -19.78
N GLU A 703 3.29 -29.22 -19.29
CA GLU A 703 2.57 -29.16 -18.01
C GLU A 703 3.52 -28.83 -16.83
N SER A 704 4.74 -29.40 -16.82
CA SER A 704 5.73 -29.07 -15.79
C SER A 704 6.20 -27.62 -15.85
N ALA A 705 6.24 -27.01 -17.06
CA ALA A 705 6.58 -25.60 -17.19
C ALA A 705 5.47 -24.73 -16.62
N GLU A 706 4.21 -25.03 -16.93
CA GLU A 706 3.05 -24.35 -16.37
C GLU A 706 3.01 -24.44 -14.83
N LYS A 707 3.34 -25.62 -14.26
CA LYS A 707 3.47 -25.79 -12.80
C LYS A 707 4.59 -24.94 -12.21
N VAL A 708 5.80 -24.97 -12.77
CA VAL A 708 6.93 -24.13 -12.30
C VAL A 708 6.60 -22.64 -12.37
N LEU A 709 5.87 -22.21 -13.40
CA LEU A 709 5.42 -20.83 -13.55
C LEU A 709 4.37 -20.44 -12.50
N THR A 710 3.42 -21.33 -12.25
CA THR A 710 2.42 -21.18 -11.18
C THR A 710 3.10 -21.07 -9.82
N ILE A 711 4.08 -21.94 -9.55
CA ILE A 711 4.91 -21.86 -8.35
C ILE A 711 5.64 -20.52 -8.26
N ALA A 712 6.33 -20.10 -9.32
CA ALA A 712 7.06 -18.83 -9.34
C ALA A 712 6.15 -17.62 -9.04
N ARG A 713 4.91 -17.65 -9.53
CA ARG A 713 3.87 -16.66 -9.20
C ARG A 713 3.47 -16.72 -7.72
N ASN A 714 3.20 -17.92 -7.20
CA ASN A 714 2.86 -18.14 -5.80
C ASN A 714 3.94 -17.62 -4.83
N LEU A 715 5.21 -17.84 -5.17
CA LEU A 715 6.35 -17.45 -4.34
C LEU A 715 6.75 -15.97 -4.48
N SER A 716 6.30 -15.27 -5.52
CA SER A 716 6.75 -13.91 -5.84
C SER A 716 6.49 -12.91 -4.70
N TYR A 717 5.32 -13.01 -4.05
CA TYR A 717 5.00 -12.12 -2.93
C TYR A 717 5.89 -12.39 -1.72
N TRP A 718 6.00 -13.65 -1.28
CA TRP A 718 6.80 -14.03 -0.12
C TRP A 718 8.27 -13.66 -0.32
N ARG A 719 8.89 -14.00 -1.46
CA ARG A 719 10.30 -13.64 -1.74
C ARG A 719 10.63 -12.15 -1.54
N ASN A 720 9.67 -11.27 -1.87
CA ASN A 720 9.87 -9.82 -1.76
C ASN A 720 9.61 -9.28 -0.35
N ASN A 721 8.69 -9.88 0.40
CA ASN A 721 8.23 -9.36 1.69
C ASN A 721 8.77 -10.13 2.90
N ARG A 722 9.25 -11.36 2.72
CA ARG A 722 9.74 -12.27 3.76
C ARG A 722 10.69 -11.57 4.71
N ALA A 723 11.78 -10.99 4.20
CA ALA A 723 12.76 -10.29 5.06
C ALA A 723 12.11 -9.21 5.93
N ARG A 724 11.22 -8.38 5.37
CA ARG A 724 10.55 -7.29 6.10
C ARG A 724 9.57 -7.80 7.17
N ILE A 725 8.92 -8.93 6.91
CA ILE A 725 8.01 -9.58 7.86
C ILE A 725 8.80 -10.19 9.02
N PHE A 726 9.88 -10.91 8.74
CA PHE A 726 10.78 -11.46 9.77
C PHE A 726 11.51 -10.37 10.56
N GLU A 727 11.74 -9.21 9.94
CA GLU A 727 12.36 -8.05 10.59
C GLU A 727 11.40 -7.26 11.51
N GLN A 728 10.12 -7.63 11.62
CA GLN A 728 9.23 -6.97 12.59
C GLN A 728 9.71 -7.23 14.02
N MET A 729 9.67 -6.19 14.86
CA MET A 729 9.95 -6.31 16.29
C MET A 729 8.67 -6.73 17.01
N ILE A 730 8.68 -7.93 17.57
CA ILE A 730 7.53 -8.53 18.24
C ILE A 730 7.77 -8.49 19.74
N VAL A 731 6.79 -7.99 20.49
CA VAL A 731 6.87 -7.97 21.96
C VAL A 731 5.73 -8.81 22.52
N TRP A 732 6.09 -9.88 23.23
CA TRP A 732 5.16 -10.76 23.92
C TRP A 732 4.94 -10.30 25.35
N PHE A 733 3.71 -10.49 25.83
CA PHE A 733 3.30 -10.17 27.19
C PHE A 733 3.39 -11.40 28.07
N GLU A 734 4.06 -11.25 29.20
CA GLU A 734 4.08 -12.29 30.23
C GLU A 734 2.76 -12.33 30.98
N ASN A 735 2.49 -13.44 31.67
CA ASN A 735 1.25 -13.67 32.40
C ASN A 735 0.93 -12.55 33.39
N GLU A 736 1.94 -11.89 33.98
CA GLU A 736 1.76 -10.79 34.93
C GLU A 736 1.12 -9.55 34.29
N PHE A 737 1.41 -9.31 33.00
CA PHE A 737 0.89 -8.19 32.23
C PHE A 737 -0.48 -8.44 31.60
N LEU A 738 -1.00 -9.67 31.73
CA LEU A 738 -2.30 -10.05 31.17
C LEU A 738 -3.43 -9.92 32.20
N PRO A 739 -4.66 -9.54 31.77
CA PRO A 739 -5.83 -9.60 32.61
C PRO A 739 -6.02 -11.00 33.23
N LYS A 740 -6.54 -11.05 34.47
CA LYS A 740 -6.80 -12.33 35.19
C LYS A 740 -7.64 -13.32 34.36
N SER A 741 -8.64 -12.82 33.65
CA SER A 741 -9.50 -13.63 32.76
C SER A 741 -8.71 -14.31 31.64
N TRP A 742 -7.75 -13.61 31.05
CA TRP A 742 -6.94 -14.12 29.93
C TRP A 742 -5.91 -15.13 30.40
N ARG A 743 -5.26 -14.88 31.54
CA ARG A 743 -4.36 -15.84 32.19
C ARG A 743 -5.06 -17.18 32.43
N ASN A 744 -6.26 -17.15 33.01
CA ASN A 744 -7.03 -18.35 33.31
C ASN A 744 -7.44 -19.10 32.03
N ALA A 745 -7.59 -18.38 30.91
CA ALA A 745 -7.90 -18.96 29.60
C ALA A 745 -6.65 -19.37 28.80
N GLY A 746 -5.43 -19.18 29.32
CA GLY A 746 -4.19 -19.53 28.63
C GLY A 746 -3.93 -18.73 27.35
N VAL A 747 -4.43 -17.49 27.28
CA VAL A 747 -4.31 -16.66 26.06
C VAL A 747 -2.92 -16.04 25.95
N THR A 748 -2.23 -16.29 24.84
CA THR A 748 -0.98 -15.63 24.49
C THR A 748 -1.25 -14.35 23.72
N PHE A 749 -0.72 -13.23 24.22
CA PHE A 749 -0.88 -11.91 23.60
C PHE A 749 0.47 -11.25 23.33
N GLY A 750 0.58 -10.63 22.17
CA GLY A 750 1.73 -9.82 21.77
C GLY A 750 1.27 -8.57 21.04
N ALA A 751 2.19 -7.64 20.82
CA ALA A 751 1.93 -6.48 20.00
C ALA A 751 3.15 -6.10 19.17
N ILE A 752 2.87 -5.47 18.03
CA ILE A 752 3.84 -4.86 17.13
C ILE A 752 3.54 -3.37 17.11
N ILE A 753 4.58 -2.55 17.28
CA ILE A 753 4.52 -1.11 17.05
C ILE A 753 5.15 -0.83 15.68
N PRO A 754 4.35 -0.54 14.64
CA PRO A 754 4.89 -0.26 13.33
C PRO A 754 5.73 1.02 13.37
N GLN A 755 6.87 1.00 12.67
CA GLN A 755 7.76 2.16 12.58
C GLN A 755 7.24 3.15 11.53
N VAL A 756 6.08 3.73 11.80
CA VAL A 756 5.41 4.69 10.91
C VAL A 756 6.09 6.05 11.00
N VAL A 757 6.66 6.51 9.88
CA VAL A 757 7.02 7.92 9.71
C VAL A 757 5.75 8.68 9.34
N VAL A 758 5.23 9.48 10.27
CA VAL A 758 3.92 10.16 10.17
C VAL A 758 3.79 10.98 8.89
N CYS A 759 4.85 11.71 8.51
CA CYS A 759 4.92 12.42 7.23
C CYS A 759 6.17 11.97 6.44
N GLY A 760 6.16 10.76 5.90
CA GLY A 760 7.31 10.17 5.21
C GLY A 760 7.50 10.62 3.75
N THR A 761 6.49 11.25 3.15
CA THR A 761 6.51 11.71 1.75
C THR A 761 6.21 13.20 1.64
N LEU A 762 6.56 13.82 0.51
CA LEU A 762 6.21 15.22 0.22
C LEU A 762 4.72 15.53 0.30
N THR A 763 3.89 14.53 -0.02
CA THR A 763 2.43 14.63 0.08
C THR A 763 1.91 14.54 1.51
N ARG A 764 2.81 14.43 2.48
CA ARG A 764 2.56 14.22 3.92
C ARG A 764 1.92 12.88 4.26
N ARG A 765 1.82 11.96 3.30
CA ARG A 765 1.42 10.58 3.58
C ARG A 765 2.43 9.92 4.50
N ALA A 766 1.90 9.17 5.46
CA ALA A 766 2.68 8.31 6.32
C ALA A 766 3.37 7.21 5.51
N MET A 767 4.52 6.74 6.02
CA MET A 767 5.31 5.69 5.37
C MET A 767 5.73 4.63 6.38
N GLU A 768 5.45 3.38 6.05
CA GLU A 768 6.04 2.21 6.71
C GLU A 768 6.21 1.09 5.65
N PRO A 769 7.40 0.45 5.54
CA PRO A 769 7.69 -0.44 4.41
C PRO A 769 6.92 -1.76 4.34
N THR A 770 6.28 -2.22 5.42
CA THR A 770 5.73 -3.58 5.55
C THR A 770 4.21 -3.56 5.56
N TRP A 771 3.62 -2.92 6.55
CA TRP A 771 2.20 -2.79 6.80
C TRP A 771 1.53 -1.85 5.80
N MET A 772 2.09 -0.67 5.53
CA MET A 772 1.48 0.26 4.55
C MET A 772 1.63 -0.20 3.09
N THR A 773 2.41 -1.26 2.83
CA THR A 773 2.50 -1.90 1.51
C THR A 773 1.90 -3.30 1.48
N ALA A 774 1.34 -3.77 2.60
CA ALA A 774 0.74 -5.09 2.71
C ALA A 774 -0.44 -5.20 1.74
N SER A 775 -0.40 -6.20 0.87
CA SER A 775 -1.51 -6.49 -0.03
C SER A 775 -2.64 -7.18 0.71
N ASN A 776 -3.82 -7.21 0.11
CA ASN A 776 -4.89 -8.09 0.56
C ASN A 776 -4.55 -9.56 0.23
N ALA A 777 -5.19 -10.48 0.93
CA ALA A 777 -5.01 -11.91 0.72
C ALA A 777 -5.40 -12.30 -0.72
N HIS A 778 -4.57 -13.13 -1.35
CA HIS A 778 -4.74 -13.61 -2.71
C HIS A 778 -4.44 -15.11 -2.77
N SER A 779 -5.33 -15.87 -3.39
CA SER A 779 -5.27 -17.34 -3.46
C SER A 779 -4.00 -17.89 -4.09
N GLU A 780 -3.37 -17.11 -4.97
CA GLU A 780 -2.13 -17.46 -5.67
C GLU A 780 -0.88 -16.76 -5.08
N ARG A 781 -0.88 -16.39 -3.80
CA ARG A 781 0.28 -15.73 -3.17
C ARG A 781 0.51 -16.22 -1.75
N VAL A 782 1.63 -16.90 -1.53
CA VAL A 782 2.08 -17.38 -0.21
C VAL A 782 2.24 -16.19 0.74
N GLY A 783 1.67 -16.29 1.94
CA GLY A 783 1.78 -15.28 2.99
C GLY A 783 1.10 -13.94 2.69
N SER A 784 0.18 -13.89 1.73
CA SER A 784 -0.55 -12.65 1.42
C SER A 784 -1.65 -12.31 2.45
N GLU A 785 -1.95 -13.24 3.35
CA GLU A 785 -2.87 -13.11 4.48
C GLU A 785 -2.30 -12.36 5.69
N LEU A 786 -1.11 -11.75 5.58
CA LEU A 786 -0.41 -11.01 6.63
C LEU A 786 -1.31 -10.09 7.48
N LYS A 787 -2.21 -9.32 6.83
CA LYS A 787 -3.11 -8.40 7.54
C LYS A 787 -3.98 -9.14 8.56
N ALA A 788 -4.46 -10.34 8.21
CA ALA A 788 -5.32 -11.15 9.05
C ALA A 788 -4.61 -11.73 10.31
N MET A 789 -3.29 -11.59 10.37
CA MET A 789 -2.53 -11.96 11.58
C MET A 789 -2.54 -10.86 12.65
N VAL A 790 -3.00 -9.66 12.30
CA VAL A 790 -3.38 -8.65 13.29
C VAL A 790 -4.77 -9.00 13.80
N GLN A 791 -4.84 -9.45 15.05
CA GLN A 791 -6.05 -9.97 15.66
C GLN A 791 -6.35 -9.19 16.94
N ALA A 792 -7.60 -8.75 17.08
CA ALA A 792 -8.05 -8.13 18.31
C ALA A 792 -7.91 -9.11 19.48
N PRO A 793 -7.43 -8.64 20.64
CA PRO A 793 -7.43 -9.45 21.84
C PRO A 793 -8.86 -9.77 22.30
N MET A 794 -8.99 -10.76 23.18
CA MET A 794 -10.28 -11.20 23.72
C MET A 794 -11.05 -10.04 24.38
N GLY A 795 -12.30 -9.83 23.96
CA GLY A 795 -13.16 -8.73 24.42
C GLY A 795 -12.97 -7.40 23.67
N TYR A 796 -12.21 -7.40 22.58
CA TYR A 796 -12.04 -6.26 21.67
C TYR A 796 -12.39 -6.64 20.23
N ASN A 797 -12.69 -5.63 19.42
CA ASN A 797 -12.92 -5.73 17.99
C ASN A 797 -12.12 -4.65 17.26
N ILE A 798 -11.74 -4.95 16.02
CA ILE A 798 -11.22 -3.98 15.06
C ILE A 798 -12.41 -3.41 14.31
N VAL A 799 -12.59 -2.09 14.41
CA VAL A 799 -13.64 -1.34 13.70
C VAL A 799 -12.98 -0.40 12.72
N GLY A 800 -13.41 -0.41 11.46
CA GLY A 800 -12.92 0.55 10.48
C GLY A 800 -13.58 0.47 9.12
N ALA A 801 -13.20 1.38 8.24
CA ALA A 801 -13.81 1.51 6.93
C ALA A 801 -12.81 2.02 5.89
N ASP A 802 -13.10 1.71 4.62
CA ASP A 802 -12.44 2.25 3.44
C ASP A 802 -13.19 3.52 2.99
N VAL A 803 -12.49 4.64 2.82
CA VAL A 803 -13.13 5.87 2.31
C VAL A 803 -13.26 5.75 0.79
N ASP A 804 -14.46 5.34 0.35
CA ASP A 804 -14.75 5.14 -1.07
C ASP A 804 -14.39 6.37 -1.92
N SER A 805 -13.48 6.14 -2.88
CA SER A 805 -13.09 7.11 -3.90
C SER A 805 -12.69 8.48 -3.32
N GLN A 806 -12.01 8.50 -2.17
CA GLN A 806 -11.67 9.71 -1.41
C GLN A 806 -11.07 10.82 -2.30
N GLU A 807 -9.97 10.54 -2.98
CA GLU A 807 -9.28 11.52 -3.83
C GLU A 807 -10.09 11.93 -5.05
N LEU A 808 -10.86 10.99 -5.62
CA LEU A 808 -11.73 11.26 -6.75
C LEU A 808 -12.87 12.22 -6.35
N TRP A 809 -13.42 12.04 -5.16
CA TRP A 809 -14.40 12.97 -4.59
C TRP A 809 -13.78 14.33 -4.28
N ILE A 810 -12.56 14.38 -3.72
CA ILE A 810 -11.83 15.64 -3.51
C ILE A 810 -11.62 16.36 -4.86
N ALA A 811 -11.23 15.65 -5.90
CA ALA A 811 -11.07 16.21 -7.23
C ALA A 811 -12.42 16.73 -7.78
N SER A 812 -13.51 15.96 -7.62
CA SER A 812 -14.82 16.34 -8.12
C SER A 812 -15.37 17.59 -7.42
N ILE A 813 -15.29 17.65 -6.09
CA ILE A 813 -15.80 18.80 -5.33
C ILE A 813 -15.00 20.08 -5.59
N LEU A 814 -13.69 19.98 -5.83
CA LEU A 814 -12.87 21.13 -6.27
C LEU A 814 -13.34 21.68 -7.61
N GLY A 815 -13.72 20.81 -8.54
CA GLY A 815 -14.29 21.20 -9.83
C GLY A 815 -15.67 21.86 -9.69
N ASP A 816 -16.56 21.24 -8.93
CA ASP A 816 -17.92 21.74 -8.67
C ASP A 816 -17.92 23.10 -7.95
N ALA A 817 -17.08 23.25 -6.93
CA ALA A 817 -16.90 24.50 -6.19
C ALA A 817 -16.34 25.61 -7.08
N TYR A 818 -15.38 25.30 -7.96
CA TYR A 818 -14.80 26.27 -8.89
C TYR A 818 -15.79 26.72 -9.97
N HIS A 819 -16.63 25.80 -10.47
CA HIS A 819 -17.51 26.09 -11.61
C HIS A 819 -18.75 26.89 -11.22
N ALA A 820 -19.62 26.32 -10.37
CA ALA A 820 -20.91 26.90 -10.03
C ALA A 820 -21.24 26.91 -8.53
N LYS A 821 -20.34 26.42 -7.65
CA LYS A 821 -20.58 26.25 -6.21
C LYS A 821 -21.85 25.45 -5.92
N MET A 822 -22.03 24.36 -6.68
CA MET A 822 -23.13 23.41 -6.48
C MET A 822 -22.64 21.99 -6.75
N HIS A 823 -23.01 21.06 -5.88
CA HIS A 823 -22.66 19.65 -6.04
C HIS A 823 -23.24 19.07 -7.34
N GLY A 824 -22.39 18.36 -8.09
CA GLY A 824 -22.70 17.71 -9.35
C GLY A 824 -23.05 18.65 -10.50
N CYS A 825 -22.59 19.90 -10.44
CA CYS A 825 -22.72 20.83 -11.57
C CYS A 825 -21.75 20.51 -12.72
N THR A 826 -20.65 19.80 -12.44
CA THR A 826 -19.72 19.34 -13.48
C THR A 826 -19.97 17.87 -13.87
N PRO A 827 -19.61 17.45 -15.10
CA PRO A 827 -19.75 16.06 -15.52
C PRO A 827 -19.03 15.09 -14.57
N LEU A 828 -17.84 15.48 -14.09
CA LEU A 828 -17.11 14.74 -13.07
C LEU A 828 -17.89 14.63 -11.75
N GLY A 829 -18.39 15.75 -11.23
CA GLY A 829 -19.20 15.78 -10.01
C GLY A 829 -20.41 14.85 -10.10
N TRP A 830 -21.10 14.89 -11.24
CA TRP A 830 -22.26 14.04 -11.49
C TRP A 830 -21.88 12.55 -11.55
N MET A 831 -20.84 12.19 -12.31
CA MET A 831 -20.35 10.80 -12.40
C MET A 831 -19.93 10.24 -11.03
N THR A 832 -19.36 11.06 -10.15
CA THR A 832 -18.91 10.64 -8.81
C THR A 832 -20.08 10.50 -7.83
N LEU A 833 -21.12 11.33 -7.92
CA LEU A 833 -22.23 11.36 -6.96
C LEU A 833 -23.41 10.47 -7.36
N SER A 834 -23.67 10.35 -8.67
CA SER A 834 -24.84 9.64 -9.22
C SER A 834 -24.48 8.50 -10.18
N GLY A 835 -23.21 8.38 -10.59
CA GLY A 835 -22.76 7.30 -11.47
C GLY A 835 -22.65 5.97 -10.73
N THR A 836 -23.11 4.89 -11.37
CA THR A 836 -23.06 3.52 -10.85
C THR A 836 -22.18 2.64 -11.71
N LYS A 837 -21.59 1.61 -11.09
CA LYS A 837 -20.80 0.59 -11.80
C LYS A 837 -21.68 -0.33 -12.65
N SER A 838 -22.91 -0.63 -12.20
CA SER A 838 -23.88 -1.47 -12.91
C SER A 838 -24.28 -0.87 -14.25
N ASP A 839 -24.56 0.43 -14.25
CA ASP A 839 -25.08 1.12 -15.43
C ASP A 839 -23.96 1.66 -16.33
N LYS A 840 -22.70 1.40 -15.95
CA LYS A 840 -21.49 1.88 -16.63
C LYS A 840 -21.43 3.40 -16.76
N THR A 841 -22.10 4.12 -15.86
CA THR A 841 -22.16 5.58 -15.81
C THR A 841 -21.08 6.17 -14.90
N ASP A 842 -20.36 5.34 -14.13
CA ASP A 842 -19.19 5.76 -13.36
C ASP A 842 -18.01 6.16 -14.27
N MET A 843 -17.19 7.11 -13.80
CA MET A 843 -16.06 7.66 -14.57
C MET A 843 -15.16 6.59 -15.18
N HIS A 844 -14.84 5.53 -14.42
CA HIS A 844 -13.92 4.50 -14.91
C HIS A 844 -14.54 3.70 -16.06
N SER A 845 -15.83 3.39 -15.97
CA SER A 845 -16.56 2.71 -17.04
C SER A 845 -16.73 3.61 -18.27
N VAL A 846 -16.99 4.90 -18.08
CA VAL A 846 -17.10 5.87 -19.19
C VAL A 846 -15.75 6.00 -19.93
N THR A 847 -14.64 6.15 -19.22
CA THR A 847 -13.30 6.18 -19.84
C THR A 847 -12.97 4.85 -20.51
N ALA A 848 -13.26 3.73 -19.86
CA ALA A 848 -13.03 2.39 -20.39
C ALA A 848 -13.76 2.17 -21.72
N HIS A 849 -15.04 2.57 -21.79
CA HIS A 849 -15.85 2.47 -23.00
C HIS A 849 -15.35 3.40 -24.12
N ALA A 850 -14.98 4.65 -23.79
CA ALA A 850 -14.51 5.62 -24.78
C ALA A 850 -13.19 5.22 -25.47
N VAL A 851 -12.32 4.51 -24.74
CA VAL A 851 -10.97 4.11 -25.19
C VAL A 851 -10.93 2.64 -25.67
N GLY A 852 -11.87 1.80 -25.21
CA GLY A 852 -11.91 0.38 -25.52
C GLY A 852 -10.92 -0.45 -24.68
N ILE A 853 -10.85 -0.18 -23.36
CA ILE A 853 -10.00 -0.90 -22.40
C ILE A 853 -10.83 -1.46 -21.24
N SER A 854 -10.23 -2.33 -20.41
CA SER A 854 -10.89 -2.80 -19.19
C SER A 854 -11.08 -1.66 -18.18
N ARG A 855 -12.08 -1.80 -17.30
CA ARG A 855 -12.35 -0.82 -16.24
C ARG A 855 -11.18 -0.65 -15.29
N ASP A 856 -10.47 -1.74 -14.96
CA ASP A 856 -9.33 -1.69 -14.03
C ASP A 856 -8.13 -0.96 -14.65
N HIS A 857 -7.88 -1.15 -15.94
CA HIS A 857 -6.88 -0.36 -16.68
C HIS A 857 -7.28 1.11 -16.76
N ALA A 858 -8.56 1.41 -17.00
CA ALA A 858 -9.07 2.78 -16.99
C ALA A 858 -8.96 3.44 -15.61
N LYS A 859 -9.15 2.67 -14.52
CA LYS A 859 -8.94 3.14 -13.15
C LYS A 859 -7.51 3.63 -12.96
N VAL A 860 -6.51 2.80 -13.30
CA VAL A 860 -5.08 3.16 -13.20
C VAL A 860 -4.78 4.45 -13.97
N ILE A 861 -5.30 4.56 -15.19
CA ILE A 861 -5.07 5.75 -16.04
C ILE A 861 -5.75 7.00 -15.47
N ASN A 862 -7.00 6.91 -15.01
CA ASN A 862 -7.74 8.05 -14.47
C ASN A 862 -7.05 8.62 -13.22
N TYR A 863 -6.62 7.77 -12.28
CA TYR A 863 -5.88 8.24 -11.11
C TYR A 863 -4.55 8.92 -11.50
N ALA A 864 -3.78 8.30 -12.41
CA ALA A 864 -2.56 8.92 -12.89
C ALA A 864 -2.79 10.29 -13.55
N ARG A 865 -3.89 10.44 -14.30
CA ARG A 865 -4.28 11.71 -14.94
C ARG A 865 -4.66 12.77 -13.91
N ILE A 866 -5.42 12.41 -12.86
CA ILE A 866 -5.77 13.32 -11.76
C ILE A 866 -4.51 13.84 -11.06
N TYR A 867 -3.47 13.00 -10.93
CA TYR A 867 -2.16 13.41 -10.43
C TYR A 867 -1.30 14.20 -11.43
N GLY A 868 -1.85 14.63 -12.56
CA GLY A 868 -1.17 15.46 -13.54
C GLY A 868 -0.34 14.71 -14.59
N ALA A 869 -0.45 13.38 -14.68
CA ALA A 869 0.26 12.64 -15.73
C ALA A 869 -0.19 13.08 -17.13
N GLY A 870 0.78 13.34 -18.01
CA GLY A 870 0.54 13.81 -19.37
C GLY A 870 0.20 12.71 -20.37
N GLN A 871 -0.09 13.11 -21.61
CA GLN A 871 -0.50 12.21 -22.69
C GLN A 871 0.53 11.10 -22.98
N GLN A 872 1.83 11.42 -22.99
CA GLN A 872 2.91 10.46 -23.25
C GLN A 872 2.94 9.31 -22.23
N PHE A 873 2.54 9.58 -20.98
CA PHE A 873 2.46 8.55 -19.95
C PHE A 873 1.31 7.57 -20.23
N ALA A 874 0.14 8.09 -20.64
CA ALA A 874 -0.99 7.25 -21.03
C ALA A 874 -0.69 6.42 -22.29
N GLU A 875 0.03 6.98 -23.27
CA GLU A 875 0.49 6.22 -24.45
C GLU A 875 1.32 5.00 -24.04
N ARG A 876 2.32 5.21 -23.17
CA ARG A 876 3.17 4.12 -22.66
C ARG A 876 2.37 3.07 -21.90
N LEU A 877 1.42 3.48 -21.06
CA LEU A 877 0.54 2.56 -20.31
C LEU A 877 -0.39 1.77 -21.23
N LEU A 878 -1.00 2.41 -22.22
CA LEU A 878 -1.87 1.74 -23.18
C LEU A 878 -1.09 0.68 -23.98
N SER A 879 0.14 0.98 -24.41
CA SER A 879 1.03 0.01 -25.05
C SER A 879 1.48 -1.11 -24.10
N GLN A 880 1.58 -0.84 -22.80
CA GLN A 880 1.89 -1.89 -21.80
C GLN A 880 0.72 -2.82 -21.56
N PHE A 881 -0.51 -2.29 -21.48
CA PHE A 881 -1.73 -3.08 -21.27
C PHE A 881 -2.15 -3.89 -22.49
N ASN A 882 -1.82 -3.39 -23.69
CA ASN A 882 -2.05 -4.15 -24.92
C ASN A 882 -0.81 -4.06 -25.81
N PRO A 883 0.11 -5.04 -25.69
CA PRO A 883 1.34 -5.06 -26.47
C PRO A 883 1.14 -5.19 -27.99
N SER A 884 -0.05 -5.62 -28.45
CA SER A 884 -0.40 -5.66 -29.88
C SER A 884 -0.84 -4.31 -30.46
N MET A 885 -1.06 -3.30 -29.60
CA MET A 885 -1.46 -1.95 -30.01
C MET A 885 -0.27 -1.19 -30.60
N SER A 886 -0.41 -0.66 -31.82
CA SER A 886 0.65 0.15 -32.43
C SER A 886 0.85 1.48 -31.69
N GLU A 887 2.05 2.07 -31.79
CA GLU A 887 2.32 3.38 -31.19
C GLU A 887 1.38 4.48 -31.73
N SER A 888 0.99 4.41 -33.00
CA SER A 888 0.07 5.37 -33.60
C SER A 888 -1.36 5.21 -33.07
N GLU A 889 -1.80 3.97 -32.85
CA GLU A 889 -3.09 3.67 -32.24
C GLU A 889 -3.12 4.10 -30.76
N ALA A 890 -2.06 3.78 -30.00
CA ALA A 890 -1.91 4.19 -28.62
C ALA A 890 -1.93 5.72 -28.47
N ARG A 891 -1.23 6.43 -29.36
CA ARG A 891 -1.26 7.90 -29.45
C ARG A 891 -2.64 8.44 -29.79
N SER A 892 -3.31 7.87 -30.77
CA SER A 892 -4.68 8.29 -31.14
C SER A 892 -5.66 8.10 -29.99
N LYS A 893 -5.63 6.93 -29.33
CA LYS A 893 -6.46 6.62 -28.16
C LYS A 893 -6.16 7.53 -26.98
N ALA A 894 -4.88 7.79 -26.68
CA ALA A 894 -4.48 8.73 -25.64
C ALA A 894 -4.94 10.17 -25.95
N GLN A 895 -4.75 10.66 -27.18
CA GLN A 895 -5.23 11.98 -27.60
C GLN A 895 -6.75 12.11 -27.46
N LYS A 896 -7.49 11.11 -27.94
CA LYS A 896 -8.95 11.07 -27.82
C LYS A 896 -9.39 11.10 -26.35
N MET A 897 -8.73 10.31 -25.51
CA MET A 897 -8.99 10.26 -24.07
C MET A 897 -8.77 11.63 -23.40
N PHE A 898 -7.61 12.26 -23.61
CA PHE A 898 -7.29 13.58 -23.02
C PHE A 898 -8.19 14.69 -23.56
N ALA A 899 -8.57 14.65 -24.83
CA ALA A 899 -9.50 15.60 -25.42
C ALA A 899 -10.91 15.49 -24.81
N LEU A 900 -11.39 14.26 -24.58
CA LEU A 900 -12.72 14.01 -23.98
C LEU A 900 -12.76 14.40 -22.50
N THR A 901 -11.65 14.22 -21.79
CA THR A 901 -11.60 14.37 -20.33
C THR A 901 -11.02 15.71 -19.91
N LYS A 902 -9.75 15.98 -20.19
CA LYS A 902 -9.09 17.25 -19.84
C LYS A 902 -9.55 18.41 -20.72
N GLY A 903 -9.91 18.15 -21.98
CA GLY A 903 -10.35 19.16 -22.93
C GLY A 903 -9.20 19.84 -23.67
N LYS A 904 -9.45 21.04 -24.23
CA LYS A 904 -8.45 21.84 -24.94
C LYS A 904 -8.03 23.04 -24.11
N LYS A 905 -6.72 23.33 -24.07
CA LYS A 905 -6.17 24.52 -23.39
C LYS A 905 -6.32 25.75 -24.31
N LEU A 906 -7.10 26.73 -23.86
CA LEU A 906 -7.48 27.94 -24.58
C LEU A 906 -7.03 29.20 -23.83
N TYR A 907 -6.77 30.27 -24.57
CA TYR A 907 -6.30 31.56 -24.08
C TYR A 907 -7.35 32.64 -24.41
N ARG A 908 -7.62 33.55 -23.46
CA ARG A 908 -8.47 34.71 -23.69
C ARG A 908 -7.65 36.00 -23.56
N LEU A 909 -7.98 36.99 -24.38
CA LEU A 909 -7.33 38.30 -24.34
C LEU A 909 -7.69 39.03 -23.05
N LYS A 910 -6.75 39.83 -22.54
CA LYS A 910 -7.06 40.78 -21.45
C LYS A 910 -7.88 41.95 -21.98
N SER A 911 -8.70 42.55 -21.12
CA SER A 911 -9.61 43.65 -21.46
C SER A 911 -8.95 44.81 -22.23
N GLU A 912 -7.68 45.09 -21.97
CA GLU A 912 -6.87 46.10 -22.64
C GLU A 912 -6.63 45.85 -24.14
N PHE A 913 -6.79 44.60 -24.60
CA PHE A 913 -6.52 44.17 -25.98
C PHE A 913 -7.78 43.70 -26.73
N ILE A 914 -8.95 43.75 -26.06
CA ILE A 914 -10.24 43.35 -26.65
C ILE A 914 -10.73 44.39 -27.66
N SER A 915 -10.27 45.65 -27.59
CA SER A 915 -10.61 46.69 -28.58
C SER A 915 -10.04 46.40 -29.96
N ASP A 916 -8.86 45.76 -30.01
CA ASP A 916 -8.07 45.62 -31.24
C ASP A 916 -8.23 44.23 -31.89
N LEU A 917 -8.75 43.26 -31.14
CA LEU A 917 -8.85 41.85 -31.53
C LEU A 917 -10.16 41.23 -31.03
N PRO A 918 -10.76 40.28 -31.77
CA PRO A 918 -12.04 39.69 -31.39
C PRO A 918 -11.95 38.95 -30.04
N ASP A 919 -12.95 39.15 -29.17
CA ASP A 919 -13.08 38.44 -27.89
C ASP A 919 -13.58 37.01 -28.11
N GLN A 920 -12.65 36.14 -28.50
CA GLN A 920 -12.86 34.72 -28.70
C GLN A 920 -11.75 33.91 -28.01
N PRO A 921 -11.98 32.63 -27.69
CA PRO A 921 -10.92 31.78 -27.17
C PRO A 921 -9.92 31.38 -28.28
N TYR A 922 -8.64 31.62 -28.03
CA TYR A 922 -7.56 31.31 -28.96
C TYR A 922 -6.81 30.03 -28.55
N GLY A 923 -6.40 29.22 -29.53
CA GLY A 923 -5.48 28.11 -29.28
C GLY A 923 -4.06 28.60 -28.95
N LYS A 924 -3.24 27.77 -28.30
CA LYS A 924 -1.85 28.12 -27.89
C LYS A 924 -1.03 28.75 -29.03
N TRP A 925 -1.08 28.15 -30.23
CA TRP A 925 -0.30 28.63 -31.37
C TRP A 925 -0.82 29.98 -31.88
N GLN A 926 -2.15 30.15 -31.98
CA GLN A 926 -2.75 31.42 -32.39
C GLN A 926 -2.43 32.54 -31.41
N ALA A 927 -2.58 32.28 -30.10
CA ALA A 927 -2.24 33.24 -29.06
C ALA A 927 -0.76 33.62 -29.10
N PHE A 928 0.14 32.66 -29.34
CA PHE A 928 1.57 32.93 -29.51
C PHE A 928 1.88 33.78 -30.74
N GLN A 929 1.25 33.50 -31.89
CA GLN A 929 1.42 34.28 -33.11
C GLN A 929 0.96 35.73 -32.91
N ILE A 930 -0.21 35.92 -32.30
CA ILE A 930 -0.75 37.23 -31.95
C ILE A 930 0.18 37.97 -31.00
N ALA A 931 0.64 37.33 -29.93
CA ALA A 931 1.58 37.94 -28.98
C ALA A 931 2.88 38.38 -29.67
N LYS A 932 3.42 37.53 -30.55
CA LYS A 932 4.61 37.83 -31.34
C LYS A 932 4.40 39.00 -32.31
N GLN A 933 3.25 39.09 -32.97
CA GLN A 933 2.91 40.19 -33.89
C GLN A 933 2.87 41.55 -33.18
N TYR A 934 2.41 41.58 -31.92
CA TYR A 934 2.37 42.80 -31.10
C TYR A 934 3.65 43.04 -30.30
N GLY A 935 4.70 42.22 -30.49
CA GLY A 935 5.96 42.34 -29.77
C GLY A 935 5.86 42.16 -28.24
N LYS A 936 4.80 41.48 -27.76
CA LYS A 936 4.54 41.25 -26.33
C LYS A 936 4.68 39.78 -25.97
N THR A 937 4.91 39.50 -24.69
CA THR A 937 4.90 38.13 -24.17
C THR A 937 3.46 37.64 -23.99
N LEU A 938 3.26 36.33 -24.08
CA LEU A 938 1.94 35.68 -23.99
C LEU A 938 1.15 36.13 -22.75
N GLY A 939 1.81 36.17 -21.58
CA GLY A 939 1.18 36.56 -20.31
C GLY A 939 0.88 38.07 -20.19
N LYS A 940 1.44 38.92 -21.05
CA LYS A 940 1.08 40.35 -21.08
C LYS A 940 -0.24 40.57 -21.83
N MET A 941 -0.47 39.87 -22.94
CA MET A 941 -1.67 40.03 -23.78
C MET A 941 -2.84 39.12 -23.40
N PHE A 942 -2.56 37.91 -22.95
CA PHE A 942 -3.57 36.91 -22.63
C PHE A 942 -3.66 36.67 -21.13
N HIS A 943 -4.85 36.33 -20.66
CA HIS A 943 -5.03 35.69 -19.36
C HIS A 943 -4.37 34.30 -19.36
N GLU A 944 -4.19 33.75 -18.16
CA GLU A 944 -3.73 32.38 -18.00
C GLU A 944 -4.63 31.40 -18.75
N SER A 945 -3.98 30.39 -19.32
CA SER A 945 -4.64 29.40 -20.15
C SER A 945 -5.59 28.54 -19.33
N LYS A 946 -6.79 28.26 -19.85
CA LYS A 946 -7.77 27.38 -19.20
C LYS A 946 -8.13 26.20 -20.09
N TRP A 947 -8.33 25.05 -19.46
CA TRP A 947 -8.91 23.86 -20.08
C TRP A 947 -10.41 24.04 -20.25
N ILE A 948 -10.92 23.76 -21.45
CA ILE A 948 -12.35 23.89 -21.79
C ILE A 948 -12.79 22.69 -22.65
N GLY A 949 -14.02 22.23 -22.43
CA GLY A 949 -14.72 21.26 -23.29
C GLY A 949 -14.45 19.79 -22.98
N GLY A 950 -13.76 19.47 -21.88
CA GLY A 950 -13.63 18.11 -21.36
C GLY A 950 -14.41 17.92 -20.05
N THR A 951 -14.75 16.66 -19.74
CA THR A 951 -15.53 16.29 -18.54
C THR A 951 -14.89 16.70 -17.21
N GLU A 952 -13.57 16.85 -17.18
CA GLU A 952 -12.76 17.15 -15.99
C GLU A 952 -12.10 18.55 -16.05
N SER A 953 -12.40 19.36 -17.08
CA SER A 953 -11.73 20.64 -17.33
C SER A 953 -11.77 21.59 -16.13
N ALA A 954 -12.90 21.69 -15.43
CA ALA A 954 -13.07 22.56 -14.27
C ALA A 954 -12.12 22.17 -13.11
N MET A 955 -12.00 20.87 -12.85
CA MET A 955 -11.10 20.33 -11.81
C MET A 955 -9.64 20.62 -12.15
N PHE A 956 -9.20 20.35 -13.38
CA PHE A 956 -7.83 20.67 -13.78
C PHE A 956 -7.50 22.15 -13.73
N ASN A 957 -8.44 23.03 -14.10
CA ASN A 957 -8.25 24.47 -13.97
C ASN A 957 -8.04 24.87 -12.51
N ARG A 958 -8.85 24.32 -11.59
CA ARG A 958 -8.70 24.62 -10.17
C ARG A 958 -7.40 24.05 -9.58
N LEU A 959 -7.01 22.84 -9.97
CA LEU A 959 -5.76 22.24 -9.53
C LEU A 959 -4.53 22.99 -10.06
N GLU A 960 -4.53 23.39 -11.35
CA GLU A 960 -3.45 24.19 -11.94
C GLU A 960 -3.41 25.60 -11.31
N GLU A 961 -4.54 26.21 -10.94
CA GLU A 961 -4.59 27.50 -10.23
C GLU A 961 -3.94 27.41 -8.84
N ILE A 962 -4.31 26.41 -8.04
CA ILE A 962 -3.73 26.20 -6.70
C ILE A 962 -2.24 25.85 -6.82
N ALA A 963 -1.90 24.99 -7.79
CA ALA A 963 -0.53 24.57 -8.01
C ALA A 963 0.33 25.75 -8.46
N SER A 964 -0.15 26.64 -9.33
CA SER A 964 0.62 27.78 -9.87
C SER A 964 0.81 28.94 -8.89
N ASP A 965 0.10 28.98 -7.78
CA ASP A 965 0.23 30.05 -6.78
C ASP A 965 1.70 30.21 -6.32
N SER A 966 2.08 31.44 -5.99
CA SER A 966 3.34 31.80 -5.31
C SER A 966 3.51 31.06 -3.98
N LYS A 967 2.41 30.78 -3.27
CA LYS A 967 2.39 30.08 -1.99
C LYS A 967 1.34 28.97 -2.01
N PRO A 968 1.56 27.85 -2.75
CA PRO A 968 0.56 26.80 -2.89
C PRO A 968 0.14 26.25 -1.53
N GLN A 969 -1.18 26.19 -1.32
CA GLN A 969 -1.81 25.73 -0.09
C GLN A 969 -2.78 24.58 -0.38
N THR A 970 -2.92 23.67 0.58
CA THR A 970 -3.97 22.65 0.52
C THR A 970 -5.35 23.29 0.62
N PRO A 971 -6.34 22.74 -0.09
CA PRO A 971 -7.67 23.37 -0.18
C PRO A 971 -8.47 23.39 1.12
N PHE A 972 -8.12 22.54 2.11
CA PHE A 972 -8.94 22.33 3.31
C PHE A 972 -8.33 22.90 4.59
N LEU A 973 -7.08 22.57 4.91
CA LEU A 973 -6.41 23.02 6.14
C LEU A 973 -5.36 24.12 5.91
N GLY A 974 -5.14 24.54 4.65
CA GLY A 974 -4.20 25.62 4.31
C GLY A 974 -2.73 25.26 4.54
N GLY A 975 -2.38 23.97 4.52
CA GLY A 975 -0.99 23.53 4.63
C GLY A 975 -0.20 23.91 3.38
N ARG A 976 1.02 24.43 3.53
CA ARG A 976 1.82 24.90 2.39
C ARG A 976 2.78 23.83 1.82
N LEU A 977 3.10 23.94 0.53
CA LEU A 977 4.03 23.05 -0.18
C LEU A 977 5.47 23.13 0.38
N THR A 978 6.32 22.11 0.16
CA THR A 978 7.74 22.19 0.54
C THR A 978 8.44 23.41 -0.09
N ARG A 979 9.36 24.03 0.65
CA ARG A 979 10.14 25.21 0.19
C ARG A 979 10.88 24.94 -1.12
N ALA A 980 11.34 23.71 -1.34
CA ALA A 980 12.06 23.28 -2.54
C ALA A 980 11.24 23.36 -3.84
N LEU A 981 9.90 23.46 -3.75
CA LEU A 981 8.99 23.46 -4.89
C LEU A 981 8.15 24.75 -4.99
N GLU A 982 8.49 25.78 -4.20
CA GLU A 982 7.81 27.09 -4.28
C GLU A 982 8.42 28.02 -5.36
N SER A 983 9.70 27.85 -5.72
CA SER A 983 10.44 28.80 -6.57
C SER A 983 10.35 28.57 -8.09
N ASP A 984 10.06 27.34 -8.56
CA ASP A 984 10.01 27.02 -9.99
C ASP A 984 8.66 26.41 -10.41
N SER A 985 7.84 27.26 -11.04
CA SER A 985 6.43 26.95 -11.28
C SER A 985 6.18 25.95 -12.41
N ASP A 986 7.01 25.93 -13.45
CA ASP A 986 6.75 25.19 -14.69
C ASP A 986 7.43 23.81 -14.71
N ARG A 987 8.66 23.67 -14.19
CA ARG A 987 9.41 22.39 -14.22
C ARG A 987 8.73 21.28 -13.42
N PHE A 988 8.11 21.65 -12.30
CA PHE A 988 7.52 20.70 -11.35
C PHE A 988 5.99 20.72 -11.30
N MET A 989 5.32 21.29 -12.31
CA MET A 989 3.86 21.44 -12.32
C MET A 989 3.11 20.14 -12.06
N THR A 990 3.53 19.02 -12.69
CA THR A 990 2.93 17.69 -12.46
C THR A 990 3.04 17.26 -10.99
N THR A 991 4.18 17.50 -10.37
CA THR A 991 4.41 17.19 -8.95
C THR A 991 3.57 18.07 -8.03
N ARG A 992 3.43 19.36 -8.35
CA ARG A 992 2.61 20.32 -7.59
C ARG A 992 1.13 19.95 -7.65
N VAL A 993 0.60 19.62 -8.84
CA VAL A 993 -0.78 19.15 -9.02
C VAL A 993 -1.04 17.86 -8.25
N ASN A 994 -0.13 16.88 -8.34
CA ASN A 994 -0.21 15.64 -7.58
C ASN A 994 -0.26 15.93 -6.06
N TRP A 995 0.59 16.84 -5.60
CA TRP A 995 0.64 17.23 -4.19
C TRP A 995 -0.67 17.84 -3.71
N VAL A 996 -1.35 18.70 -4.49
CA VAL A 996 -2.62 19.33 -4.07
C VAL A 996 -3.68 18.27 -3.72
N VAL A 997 -3.83 17.24 -4.56
CA VAL A 997 -4.83 16.18 -4.33
C VAL A 997 -4.43 15.28 -3.17
N GLN A 998 -3.21 14.73 -3.20
CA GLN A 998 -2.77 13.77 -2.18
C GLN A 998 -2.62 14.41 -0.79
N SER A 999 -2.09 15.63 -0.74
CA SER A 999 -1.98 16.40 0.50
C SER A 999 -3.37 16.82 1.00
N GLY A 1000 -4.33 17.09 0.10
CA GLY A 1000 -5.73 17.29 0.45
C GLY A 1000 -6.40 16.04 1.06
N ALA A 1001 -6.02 14.83 0.60
CA ALA A 1001 -6.48 13.58 1.21
C ALA A 1001 -5.87 13.35 2.61
N VAL A 1002 -4.64 13.79 2.85
CA VAL A 1002 -4.04 13.78 4.20
C VAL A 1002 -4.76 14.73 5.15
N ASP A 1003 -5.16 15.92 4.68
CA ASP A 1003 -6.00 16.84 5.46
C ASP A 1003 -7.32 16.19 5.89
N PHE A 1004 -7.95 15.45 4.97
CA PHE A 1004 -9.17 14.68 5.24
C PHE A 1004 -8.94 13.61 6.30
N LEU A 1005 -7.83 12.86 6.22
CA LEU A 1005 -7.47 11.87 7.24
C LEU A 1005 -7.28 12.52 8.61
N HIS A 1006 -6.57 13.65 8.71
CA HIS A 1006 -6.38 14.35 9.98
C HIS A 1006 -7.70 14.82 10.61
N LEU A 1007 -8.64 15.32 9.79
CA LEU A 1007 -9.98 15.69 10.21
C LEU A 1007 -10.74 14.47 10.77
N MET A 1008 -10.73 13.34 10.05
CA MET A 1008 -11.35 12.10 10.51
C MET A 1008 -10.79 11.61 11.85
N LEU A 1009 -9.46 11.56 11.99
CA LEU A 1009 -8.81 11.09 13.22
C LEU A 1009 -9.16 12.00 14.41
N THR A 1010 -9.11 13.31 14.20
CA THR A 1010 -9.43 14.31 15.23
C THR A 1010 -10.90 14.22 15.64
N CYS A 1011 -11.81 14.02 14.67
CA CYS A 1011 -13.23 13.86 14.92
C CYS A 1011 -13.55 12.55 15.66
N MET A 1012 -12.96 11.43 15.24
CA MET A 1012 -13.17 10.13 15.90
C MET A 1012 -12.70 10.17 17.36
N LYS A 1013 -11.54 10.79 17.61
CA LYS A 1013 -11.02 11.02 18.97
C LYS A 1013 -11.92 11.94 19.79
N TRP A 1014 -12.54 12.94 19.17
CA TRP A 1014 -13.51 13.80 19.85
C TRP A 1014 -14.80 13.05 20.24
N ILE A 1015 -15.37 12.24 19.33
CA ILE A 1015 -16.63 11.51 19.60
C ILE A 1015 -16.43 10.44 20.67
N MET A 1016 -15.38 9.62 20.54
CA MET A 1016 -15.17 8.41 21.34
C MET A 1016 -14.21 8.59 22.52
N GLY A 1017 -13.38 9.64 22.52
CA GLY A 1017 -12.40 9.92 23.57
C GLY A 1017 -11.40 8.78 23.74
N ASP A 1018 -11.31 8.28 24.98
CA ASP A 1018 -10.37 7.21 25.34
C ASP A 1018 -10.88 5.79 25.10
N LYS A 1019 -12.12 5.65 24.62
CA LYS A 1019 -12.76 4.34 24.36
C LYS A 1019 -12.26 3.66 23.09
N VAL A 1020 -11.48 4.34 22.27
CA VAL A 1020 -10.90 3.82 21.03
C VAL A 1020 -9.41 4.06 20.99
N ARG A 1021 -8.71 3.12 20.36
CA ARG A 1021 -7.28 3.21 20.08
C ARG A 1021 -7.06 3.13 18.58
N PHE A 1022 -6.28 4.06 18.04
CA PHE A 1022 -5.88 4.00 16.63
C PHE A 1022 -5.00 2.77 16.39
N CYS A 1023 -5.39 1.93 15.42
CA CYS A 1023 -4.66 0.72 15.07
C CYS A 1023 -3.65 1.05 13.97
N ILE A 1024 -4.16 1.38 12.78
CA ILE A 1024 -3.37 1.75 11.60
C ILE A 1024 -4.27 2.40 10.55
N SER A 1025 -3.66 3.13 9.62
CA SER A 1025 -4.30 3.60 8.39
C SER A 1025 -3.55 3.10 7.16
N PHE A 1026 -4.27 2.55 6.18
CA PHE A 1026 -3.72 2.06 4.92
C PHE A 1026 -4.32 2.86 3.78
N HIS A 1027 -3.53 3.73 3.13
CA HIS A 1027 -4.05 4.59 2.06
C HIS A 1027 -5.31 5.36 2.53
N ASP A 1028 -6.50 4.90 2.14
CA ASP A 1028 -7.80 5.53 2.40
C ASP A 1028 -8.61 4.76 3.47
N GLU A 1029 -8.03 3.72 4.08
CA GLU A 1029 -8.63 2.94 5.17
C GLU A 1029 -8.17 3.44 6.55
N VAL A 1030 -9.10 3.45 7.52
CA VAL A 1030 -8.81 3.80 8.91
C VAL A 1030 -9.37 2.72 9.83
N ARG A 1031 -8.51 2.17 10.70
CA ARG A 1031 -8.85 1.04 11.60
C ARG A 1031 -8.58 1.42 13.05
N TYR A 1032 -9.50 1.06 13.93
CA TYR A 1032 -9.45 1.30 15.37
C TYR A 1032 -9.63 0.01 16.14
N LEU A 1033 -8.92 -0.13 17.24
CA LEU A 1033 -9.17 -1.16 18.24
C LEU A 1033 -10.14 -0.62 19.28
N VAL A 1034 -11.23 -1.36 19.51
CA VAL A 1034 -12.37 -0.92 20.33
C VAL A 1034 -12.80 -2.05 21.27
N PRO A 1035 -13.06 -1.79 22.57
CA PRO A 1035 -13.69 -2.77 23.45
C PRO A 1035 -15.05 -3.21 22.89
N GLU A 1036 -15.38 -4.49 23.01
CA GLU A 1036 -16.59 -5.09 22.40
C GLU A 1036 -17.88 -4.34 22.76
N GLN A 1037 -17.99 -3.86 24.00
CA GLN A 1037 -19.15 -3.08 24.49
C GLN A 1037 -19.42 -1.78 23.69
N TYR A 1038 -18.41 -1.23 23.00
CA TYR A 1038 -18.52 0.01 22.24
C TYR A 1038 -18.42 -0.19 20.72
N LYS A 1039 -18.37 -1.43 20.21
CA LYS A 1039 -18.12 -1.70 18.79
C LYS A 1039 -19.13 -1.03 17.84
N TYR A 1040 -20.42 -1.08 18.16
CA TYR A 1040 -21.48 -0.45 17.35
C TYR A 1040 -21.49 1.08 17.50
N GLN A 1041 -21.19 1.60 18.68
CA GLN A 1041 -21.02 3.04 18.91
C GLN A 1041 -19.83 3.59 18.11
N ALA A 1042 -18.73 2.85 18.04
CA ALA A 1042 -17.58 3.19 17.21
C ALA A 1042 -17.90 3.13 15.71
N ALA A 1043 -18.69 2.14 15.27
CA ALA A 1043 -19.12 2.05 13.87
C ALA A 1043 -19.96 3.27 13.47
N LEU A 1044 -20.94 3.65 14.31
CA LEU A 1044 -21.72 4.87 14.10
C LEU A 1044 -20.85 6.14 14.16
N ALA A 1045 -19.90 6.21 15.10
CA ALA A 1045 -18.95 7.33 15.20
C ALA A 1045 -18.10 7.49 13.95
N LEU A 1046 -17.72 6.39 13.28
CA LEU A 1046 -16.96 6.43 12.04
C LEU A 1046 -17.81 6.99 10.89
N HIS A 1047 -19.06 6.56 10.74
CA HIS A 1047 -20.00 7.17 9.79
C HIS A 1047 -20.16 8.68 10.02
N VAL A 1048 -20.33 9.09 11.28
CA VAL A 1048 -20.45 10.50 11.66
C VAL A 1048 -19.16 11.27 11.39
N SER A 1049 -17.99 10.69 11.62
CA SER A 1049 -16.72 11.37 11.37
C SER A 1049 -16.52 11.63 9.87
N ASN A 1050 -16.92 10.70 8.99
CA ASN A 1050 -16.92 10.94 7.54
C ASN A 1050 -17.94 12.00 7.13
N LEU A 1051 -19.16 11.97 7.68
CA LEU A 1051 -20.18 13.00 7.46
C LEU A 1051 -19.64 14.40 7.81
N LEU A 1052 -19.11 14.58 9.01
CA LEU A 1052 -18.60 15.87 9.49
C LEU A 1052 -17.36 16.31 8.70
N THR A 1053 -16.45 15.39 8.38
CA THR A 1053 -15.25 15.68 7.58
C THR A 1053 -15.62 16.15 6.17
N ARG A 1054 -16.52 15.44 5.47
CA ARG A 1054 -16.98 15.84 4.14
C ARG A 1054 -17.77 17.15 4.16
N SER A 1055 -18.53 17.38 5.23
CA SER A 1055 -19.25 18.64 5.45
C SER A 1055 -18.28 19.80 5.67
N TYR A 1056 -17.20 19.62 6.45
CA TYR A 1056 -16.13 20.61 6.59
C TYR A 1056 -15.47 20.92 5.24
N CYS A 1057 -15.06 19.91 4.49
CA CYS A 1057 -14.45 20.08 3.17
C CYS A 1057 -15.38 20.82 2.20
N SER A 1058 -16.68 20.50 2.21
CA SER A 1058 -17.69 21.20 1.38
C SER A 1058 -17.84 22.65 1.80
N HIS A 1059 -18.03 22.90 3.09
CA HIS A 1059 -18.19 24.24 3.65
C HIS A 1059 -16.98 25.13 3.33
N LYS A 1060 -15.75 24.59 3.46
CA LYS A 1060 -14.51 25.32 3.17
C LYS A 1060 -14.39 25.77 1.73
N LEU A 1061 -14.99 25.02 0.80
CA LEU A 1061 -15.04 25.34 -0.61
C LEU A 1061 -16.25 26.21 -0.99
N GLY A 1062 -17.06 26.64 -0.02
CA GLY A 1062 -18.26 27.46 -0.21
C GLY A 1062 -19.52 26.68 -0.60
N LEU A 1063 -19.56 25.38 -0.28
CA LEU A 1063 -20.72 24.50 -0.46
C LEU A 1063 -21.36 24.24 0.91
N TYR A 1064 -22.51 24.86 1.18
CA TYR A 1064 -23.18 24.83 2.49
C TYR A 1064 -24.18 23.68 2.67
N ASP A 1065 -23.90 22.55 2.02
CA ASP A 1065 -24.72 21.34 2.07
C ASP A 1065 -23.89 20.13 1.60
N LEU A 1066 -24.39 18.91 1.80
CA LEU A 1066 -23.70 17.68 1.41
C LEU A 1066 -24.66 16.68 0.73
N PRO A 1067 -24.25 16.00 -0.36
CA PRO A 1067 -25.03 14.91 -0.93
C PRO A 1067 -25.08 13.70 -0.01
N GLN A 1068 -26.25 13.05 0.10
CA GLN A 1068 -26.41 11.90 0.99
C GLN A 1068 -25.56 10.69 0.56
N ALA A 1069 -25.37 10.50 -0.75
CA ALA A 1069 -24.60 9.38 -1.31
C ALA A 1069 -23.15 9.31 -0.80
N VAL A 1070 -22.55 10.44 -0.41
CA VAL A 1070 -21.17 10.51 0.09
C VAL A 1070 -21.08 10.72 1.59
N ALA A 1071 -22.19 11.06 2.24
CA ALA A 1071 -22.23 11.42 3.65
C ALA A 1071 -21.76 10.29 4.57
N PHE A 1072 -22.05 9.05 4.21
CA PHE A 1072 -21.77 7.86 5.00
C PHE A 1072 -20.92 6.87 4.20
N PHE A 1073 -20.11 6.07 4.90
CA PHE A 1073 -19.44 4.91 4.29
C PHE A 1073 -20.44 3.94 3.69
N SER A 1074 -20.02 3.23 2.63
CA SER A 1074 -20.78 2.10 2.08
C SER A 1074 -21.01 1.03 3.17
N SER A 1075 -19.95 0.69 3.90
CA SER A 1075 -20.00 -0.15 5.09
C SER A 1075 -18.89 0.24 6.07
N VAL A 1076 -19.15 0.00 7.35
CA VAL A 1076 -18.14 -0.02 8.41
C VAL A 1076 -17.98 -1.45 8.88
N GLU A 1077 -16.77 -1.96 8.77
CA GLU A 1077 -16.41 -3.34 9.11
C GLU A 1077 -16.13 -3.43 10.61
N VAL A 1078 -16.75 -4.41 11.27
CA VAL A 1078 -16.55 -4.77 12.67
C VAL A 1078 -16.12 -6.23 12.73
N ASP A 1079 -14.86 -6.46 13.08
CA ASP A 1079 -14.28 -7.80 13.04
C ASP A 1079 -13.39 -8.07 14.27
N THR A 1080 -13.03 -9.32 14.48
CA THR A 1080 -11.96 -9.73 15.40
C THR A 1080 -10.59 -9.71 14.73
N VAL A 1081 -10.54 -9.62 13.40
CA VAL A 1081 -9.32 -9.68 12.60
C VAL A 1081 -9.24 -8.54 11.60
N LEU A 1082 -8.03 -8.08 11.31
CA LEU A 1082 -7.80 -7.06 10.30
C LEU A 1082 -7.82 -7.66 8.88
N ARG A 1083 -8.94 -7.50 8.18
CA ARG A 1083 -9.09 -7.80 6.75
C ARG A 1083 -9.89 -6.71 6.06
N LYS A 1084 -9.82 -6.66 4.72
CA LYS A 1084 -10.48 -5.59 3.96
C LYS A 1084 -12.00 -5.71 4.05
N GLU A 1085 -12.53 -6.89 3.77
CA GLU A 1085 -13.95 -7.23 3.78
C GLU A 1085 -14.17 -8.33 4.82
N CYS A 1086 -15.15 -8.16 5.71
CA CYS A 1086 -15.41 -9.06 6.84
C CYS A 1086 -15.82 -10.49 6.46
N ASP A 1087 -16.26 -10.73 5.22
CA ASP A 1087 -16.68 -12.02 4.70
C ASP A 1087 -15.54 -12.79 4.00
N GLN A 1088 -14.39 -12.14 3.77
CA GLN A 1088 -13.27 -12.76 3.08
C GLN A 1088 -12.57 -13.81 3.95
N GLU A 1089 -12.53 -15.06 3.50
CA GLU A 1089 -11.87 -16.18 4.20
C GLU A 1089 -10.33 -16.10 4.22
N CYS A 1090 -9.74 -15.21 3.43
CA CYS A 1090 -8.27 -15.07 3.30
C CYS A 1090 -7.54 -16.40 3.05
N GLY A 1091 -8.11 -17.27 2.20
CA GLY A 1091 -7.47 -18.51 1.76
C GLY A 1091 -6.29 -18.23 0.82
N THR A 1092 -5.13 -18.80 1.13
CA THR A 1092 -3.87 -18.64 0.39
C THR A 1092 -3.13 -20.00 0.33
N PRO A 1093 -2.04 -20.14 -0.44
CA PRO A 1093 -1.31 -21.40 -0.48
C PRO A 1093 -0.70 -21.80 0.87
N SER A 1094 -0.43 -20.82 1.75
CA SER A 1094 0.00 -21.05 3.14
C SER A 1094 -1.17 -21.28 4.12
N ASN A 1095 -2.38 -20.91 3.73
CA ASN A 1095 -3.61 -21.11 4.52
C ASN A 1095 -4.74 -21.67 3.63
N LEU A 1096 -4.64 -22.95 3.26
CA LEU A 1096 -5.57 -23.60 2.32
C LEU A 1096 -7.01 -23.66 2.85
N HIS A 1097 -7.19 -23.71 4.16
CA HIS A 1097 -8.51 -23.86 4.79
C HIS A 1097 -9.21 -22.52 5.10
N GLY A 1098 -8.55 -21.38 4.87
CA GLY A 1098 -9.09 -20.06 5.21
C GLY A 1098 -9.14 -19.80 6.72
N LEU A 1099 -9.65 -18.63 7.10
CA LEU A 1099 -9.68 -18.16 8.49
C LEU A 1099 -10.66 -18.98 9.35
N GLU A 1100 -11.85 -19.32 8.84
CA GLU A 1100 -12.87 -20.02 9.62
C GLU A 1100 -12.41 -21.43 10.01
N LYS A 1101 -12.00 -22.24 9.03
CA LYS A 1101 -11.57 -23.64 9.29
C LYS A 1101 -10.12 -23.74 9.76
N GLY A 1102 -9.23 -22.88 9.27
CA GLY A 1102 -7.79 -22.94 9.57
C GLY A 1102 -7.41 -22.36 10.93
N TYR A 1103 -8.04 -21.24 11.31
CA TYR A 1103 -7.74 -20.49 12.54
C TYR A 1103 -8.90 -20.44 13.53
N GLY A 1104 -10.09 -20.92 13.17
CA GLY A 1104 -11.28 -20.84 14.04
C GLY A 1104 -11.88 -19.44 14.11
N ILE A 1105 -11.62 -18.59 13.11
CA ILE A 1105 -12.01 -17.18 13.10
C ILE A 1105 -13.23 -17.00 12.21
N GLY A 1106 -14.37 -16.69 12.81
CA GLY A 1106 -15.62 -16.47 12.10
C GLY A 1106 -15.62 -15.21 11.22
N LYS A 1107 -16.72 -15.03 10.48
CA LYS A 1107 -16.97 -13.83 9.68
C LYS A 1107 -17.30 -12.64 10.58
N GLY A 1108 -16.81 -11.47 10.19
CA GLY A 1108 -17.15 -10.21 10.85
C GLY A 1108 -18.51 -9.67 10.39
N GLU A 1109 -18.80 -8.43 10.78
CA GLU A 1109 -20.02 -7.72 10.40
C GLU A 1109 -19.70 -6.47 9.56
N ALA A 1110 -20.28 -6.37 8.37
CA ALA A 1110 -20.28 -5.15 7.57
C ALA A 1110 -21.57 -4.37 7.85
N LEU A 1111 -21.45 -3.20 8.49
CA LEU A 1111 -22.60 -2.39 8.91
C LEU A 1111 -22.74 -1.18 7.99
N ASN A 1112 -23.87 -1.08 7.29
CA ASN A 1112 -24.25 0.18 6.67
C ASN A 1112 -24.79 1.17 7.72
N ILE A 1113 -25.03 2.42 7.31
CA ILE A 1113 -25.50 3.46 8.25
C ILE A 1113 -26.81 3.08 8.97
N TYR A 1114 -27.76 2.46 8.28
CA TYR A 1114 -29.06 2.10 8.87
C TYR A 1114 -28.89 1.03 9.95
N GLN A 1115 -28.10 -0.01 9.67
CA GLN A 1115 -27.76 -1.07 10.61
C GLN A 1115 -26.94 -0.54 11.78
N ALA A 1116 -25.98 0.36 11.54
CA ALA A 1116 -25.17 0.98 12.58
C ALA A 1116 -26.03 1.81 13.54
N VAL A 1117 -26.98 2.61 13.02
CA VAL A 1117 -27.92 3.40 13.82
C VAL A 1117 -28.82 2.48 14.66
N GLU A 1118 -29.37 1.41 14.06
CA GLU A 1118 -30.23 0.45 14.75
C GLU A 1118 -29.47 -0.25 15.90
N LYS A 1119 -28.30 -0.82 15.62
CA LYS A 1119 -27.50 -1.55 16.62
C LYS A 1119 -26.92 -0.63 17.70
N ALA A 1120 -26.62 0.63 17.39
CA ALA A 1120 -26.15 1.61 18.37
C ALA A 1120 -27.28 2.32 19.13
N GLY A 1121 -28.56 2.03 18.83
CA GLY A 1121 -29.70 2.69 19.49
C GLY A 1121 -29.88 4.17 19.12
N GLY A 1122 -29.30 4.61 18.01
CA GLY A 1122 -29.48 5.95 17.42
C GLY A 1122 -28.99 7.14 18.26
N ARG A 1123 -28.20 6.90 19.32
CA ARG A 1123 -27.62 7.94 20.19
C ARG A 1123 -26.24 7.53 20.69
N PHE A 1124 -25.40 8.52 20.93
CA PHE A 1124 -24.12 8.33 21.62
C PHE A 1124 -24.31 8.37 23.12
N ASP A 1125 -24.25 7.21 23.78
CA ASP A 1125 -24.52 7.06 25.22
C ASP A 1125 -23.71 8.03 26.11
N GLY A 1126 -22.46 8.32 25.75
CA GLY A 1126 -21.59 9.23 26.50
C GLY A 1126 -21.97 10.71 26.42
N TRP A 1127 -22.80 11.11 25.46
CA TRP A 1127 -23.19 12.51 25.24
C TRP A 1127 -24.62 12.81 25.67
N TYR A 1128 -25.50 11.79 25.71
CA TYR A 1128 -26.94 11.99 25.89
C TYR A 1128 -27.57 11.23 27.08
N ASN A 1129 -26.83 10.37 27.81
CA ASN A 1129 -27.40 9.63 28.96
C ASN A 1129 -27.34 10.35 30.32
N ASP A 1130 -26.85 11.58 30.39
CA ASP A 1130 -26.85 12.35 31.65
C ASP A 1130 -28.26 12.78 32.13
N ASP A 1131 -29.29 12.70 31.29
CA ASP A 1131 -30.67 13.01 31.67
C ASP A 1131 -31.45 11.81 32.25
N ALA A 1132 -31.06 10.58 31.91
CA ALA A 1132 -31.69 9.37 32.46
C ALA A 1132 -31.16 9.04 33.86
N GLY A 1133 -29.85 9.20 34.07
CA GLY A 1133 -29.19 9.05 35.37
C GLY A 1133 -29.74 10.04 36.40
N LYS A 1134 -29.83 11.33 36.07
CA LYS A 1134 -30.37 12.38 36.95
C LYS A 1134 -31.84 12.16 37.32
N LYS A 1135 -32.67 11.62 36.41
CA LYS A 1135 -34.07 11.28 36.71
C LYS A 1135 -34.22 10.02 37.58
N GLN A 1136 -33.30 9.05 37.48
CA GLN A 1136 -33.29 7.88 38.37
C GLN A 1136 -32.74 8.22 39.75
N THR A 1137 -31.67 9.02 39.89
CA THR A 1137 -31.23 9.52 41.21
C THR A 1137 -32.26 10.45 41.84
N ALA A 1138 -32.92 11.32 41.09
CA ALA A 1138 -34.01 12.16 41.60
C ALA A 1138 -35.26 11.33 42.01
N LYS A 1139 -35.58 10.24 41.31
CA LYS A 1139 -36.64 9.30 41.73
C LYS A 1139 -36.24 8.44 42.93
N ARG A 1140 -34.95 8.15 43.12
CA ARG A 1140 -34.43 7.41 44.28
C ARG A 1140 -34.38 8.32 45.53
N LEU A 1141 -34.01 9.58 45.36
CA LEU A 1141 -34.05 10.62 46.41
C LEU A 1141 -35.48 11.02 46.79
N LYS A 1142 -36.43 11.05 45.85
CA LYS A 1142 -37.87 11.27 46.13
C LYS A 1142 -38.61 10.04 46.68
N ARG A 1143 -37.97 8.87 46.71
CA ARG A 1143 -38.50 7.67 47.40
C ARG A 1143 -37.86 7.47 48.78
N SER A 1144 -36.86 8.26 49.12
CA SER A 1144 -36.20 8.30 50.43
C SER A 1144 -36.47 9.59 51.21
N SER A 1145 -37.38 10.43 50.70
CA SER A 1145 -38.03 11.56 51.39
C SER A 1145 -39.53 11.28 51.40
#